data_AF-A0A8C3XKW8-F1
#
_entry.id   AF-A0A8C3XKW8-F1
#
_cell.length_a   1.000
_cell.length_b   1.000
_cell.length_c   1.000
_cell.angle_alpha   90.00
_cell.angle_beta   90.00
_cell.angle_gamma   90.00
#
_symmetry.space_group_name_H-M   'P 1'
#
loop_
_entity.id
_entity.type
_entity.pdbx_description
1 polymer ?
#
loop_
_entity_poly.entity_id
_entity_poly.type
_entity_poly.pdbx_seq_one_letter_code
_entity_poly.pdbx_strand_id
1 'polypeptide(L)'
;MEKRSSRINDLLIHALNNLSQEEFKGFKDKLSHSDSEGKGNIARGRLENADAIDTKNLLMAFYGGDAAVDVTIDVFNQLSLREAAANLREERETDYSVKYREHIQNKYRVIKDLNSRLGENVTLNSRYTKLIIVKKQHEEIMTKRASSISLGNLFKCDEDGQTPQIVVLLGAAGIGKTMTARKIMFDWAAGELYKERFDYAFYINCREVNFGSEQGRIADLILKNCPNKNAPVEEILINPEKLLFIIDGFDELRFSLDQPEDNLCSDPCEKQPMEITLSSLVRKTVLLESYVIITTRPTALEKLRQCLECTRYAEILGFSAAEREEYFHKFFGNEEKARKAFNFVKENEMLFTMCFVPIACWIICTVLKQQMEAGEDLAQTSKTITGVYMLYLFSLLKGHSSNSKKHTAANLKGLCSLAADGIWRQKILFGEEDIKKHGLHISDSLFLNENMFQKDIDCECVYSFIHLSFQEFFAALFYVLEKEETTVEDSVTAMNNVKKLLENYGKSRNYLMLTVRFLFGLLNEERMKDMKKKLSCKISPKIKPDLLQWLFLEPDEMSSFKRNAEMIYQLEEFHCLYEIQEESFVQSALNRFTELYLAEYNFTKMDLVALSFCLKNCRKLETNLNFHLHALHALPLRHQRDRDAHFPFCLSVSCRLSNCHLTAVCGGDLSSLLSTKPTLMELDIGENNLGDSGVQLLCGGLKHPHSKLQKLR
;
A
#
# COMPACT_ATOMS: atom_id res chain seq x y z
N MET A 1 31.11 -35.19 5.68
CA MET A 1 31.82 -35.91 4.60
C MET A 1 31.04 -37.13 4.10
N GLU A 2 30.47 -37.99 4.96
CA GLU A 2 29.74 -39.21 4.53
C GLU A 2 28.55 -38.97 3.57
N LYS A 3 27.72 -37.94 3.80
CA LYS A 3 26.58 -37.62 2.92
C LYS A 3 26.99 -37.10 1.53
N ARG A 4 28.16 -36.47 1.40
CA ARG A 4 28.70 -35.96 0.11
C ARG A 4 29.24 -37.12 -0.73
N SER A 5 29.95 -38.05 -0.10
CA SER A 5 30.39 -39.30 -0.73
C SER A 5 29.20 -40.12 -1.25
N SER A 6 28.12 -40.25 -0.47
CA SER A 6 26.89 -40.95 -0.89
C SER A 6 26.23 -40.34 -2.13
N ARG A 7 26.20 -39.00 -2.26
CA ARG A 7 25.55 -38.33 -3.39
C ARG A 7 26.36 -38.45 -4.69
N ILE A 8 27.68 -38.29 -4.59
CA ILE A 8 28.60 -38.48 -5.73
C ILE A 8 28.56 -39.93 -6.22
N ASN A 9 28.41 -40.87 -5.28
CA ASN A 9 28.24 -42.28 -5.60
C ASN A 9 27.02 -42.53 -6.49
N ASP A 10 25.87 -41.94 -6.17
CA ASP A 10 24.63 -42.16 -6.93
C ASP A 10 24.70 -41.50 -8.32
N LEU A 11 25.28 -40.29 -8.41
CA LEU A 11 25.48 -39.57 -9.68
C LEU A 11 26.37 -40.35 -10.66
N LEU A 12 27.51 -40.85 -10.19
CA LEU A 12 28.43 -41.62 -11.03
C LEU A 12 27.80 -42.95 -11.48
N ILE A 13 27.08 -43.65 -10.59
CA ILE A 13 26.40 -44.90 -10.96
C ILE A 13 25.30 -44.65 -12.00
N HIS A 14 24.50 -43.60 -11.82
CA HIS A 14 23.45 -43.21 -12.77
C HIS A 14 24.04 -42.92 -14.16
N ALA A 15 25.09 -42.11 -14.21
CA ALA A 15 25.77 -41.76 -15.46
C ALA A 15 26.37 -42.99 -16.18
N LEU A 16 27.00 -43.92 -15.44
CA LEU A 16 27.59 -45.12 -16.02
C LEU A 16 26.54 -46.13 -16.49
N ASN A 17 25.39 -46.23 -15.81
CA ASN A 17 24.30 -47.14 -16.19
C ASN A 17 23.55 -46.69 -17.45
N ASN A 18 23.60 -45.40 -17.78
CA ASN A 18 22.96 -44.83 -18.96
C ASN A 18 23.80 -45.01 -20.24
N LEU A 19 25.00 -45.59 -20.15
CA LEU A 19 25.84 -45.92 -21.30
C LEU A 19 25.43 -47.26 -21.91
N SER A 20 25.48 -47.35 -23.25
CA SER A 20 25.41 -48.64 -23.93
C SER A 20 26.64 -49.51 -23.61
N GLN A 21 26.56 -50.82 -23.89
CA GLN A 21 27.68 -51.74 -23.63
C GLN A 21 28.95 -51.37 -24.41
N GLU A 22 28.82 -50.81 -25.61
CA GLU A 22 29.96 -50.38 -26.43
C GLU A 22 30.58 -49.09 -25.88
N GLU A 23 29.76 -48.12 -25.47
CA GLU A 23 30.21 -46.86 -24.85
C GLU A 23 30.87 -47.11 -23.50
N PHE A 24 30.31 -48.00 -22.68
CA PHE A 24 30.90 -48.37 -21.39
C PHE A 24 32.26 -49.08 -21.56
N LYS A 25 32.40 -49.92 -22.60
CA LYS A 25 33.69 -50.54 -22.94
C LYS A 25 34.70 -49.48 -23.39
N GLY A 26 34.28 -48.52 -24.21
CA GLY A 26 35.11 -47.38 -24.62
C GLY A 26 35.52 -46.50 -23.45
N PHE A 27 34.62 -46.28 -22.49
CA PHE A 27 34.88 -45.54 -21.25
C PHE A 27 35.99 -46.20 -20.40
N LYS A 28 35.91 -47.51 -20.18
CA LYS A 28 36.93 -48.27 -19.44
C LYS A 28 38.28 -48.31 -20.16
N ASP A 29 38.27 -48.40 -21.49
CA ASP A 29 39.49 -48.35 -22.28
C ASP A 29 40.15 -46.97 -22.18
N LYS A 30 39.37 -45.88 -22.22
CA LYS A 30 39.91 -44.53 -22.08
C LYS A 30 40.49 -44.23 -20.71
N LEU A 31 39.84 -44.67 -19.64
CA LEU A 31 40.33 -44.55 -18.26
C LEU A 31 41.66 -45.27 -18.00
N SER A 32 41.98 -46.29 -18.80
CA SER A 32 43.23 -47.04 -18.66
C SER A 32 44.40 -46.51 -19.50
N HIS A 33 44.12 -45.71 -20.54
CA HIS A 33 45.15 -45.28 -21.50
C HIS A 33 45.35 -43.75 -21.55
N SER A 34 44.46 -42.94 -20.98
CA SER A 34 44.47 -41.48 -21.16
C SER A 34 44.56 -40.75 -19.84
N ASP A 35 45.68 -40.05 -19.65
CA ASP A 35 45.89 -39.20 -18.49
C ASP A 35 44.93 -38.01 -18.57
N SER A 36 43.88 -38.05 -17.75
CA SER A 36 42.87 -37.00 -17.70
C SER A 36 43.40 -35.86 -16.84
N GLU A 37 44.01 -34.86 -17.51
CA GLU A 37 44.57 -33.66 -16.90
C GLU A 37 45.64 -33.90 -15.82
N GLY A 38 46.52 -34.90 -15.99
CA GLY A 38 47.64 -35.16 -15.07
C GLY A 38 47.25 -35.86 -13.77
N LYS A 39 46.04 -36.44 -13.71
CA LYS A 39 45.50 -37.14 -12.53
C LYS A 39 45.83 -38.65 -12.51
N GLY A 40 46.50 -39.17 -13.54
CA GLY A 40 46.94 -40.57 -13.64
C GLY A 40 45.85 -41.51 -14.17
N ASN A 41 46.22 -42.76 -14.48
CA ASN A 41 45.34 -43.77 -15.10
C ASN A 41 45.05 -44.94 -14.16
N ILE A 42 43.84 -45.51 -14.26
CA ILE A 42 43.49 -46.74 -13.55
C ILE A 42 44.00 -47.94 -14.34
N ALA A 43 44.74 -48.84 -13.69
CA ALA A 43 45.33 -50.01 -14.35
C ALA A 43 44.28 -50.89 -15.05
N ARG A 44 44.52 -51.21 -16.34
CA ARG A 44 43.62 -51.96 -17.21
C ARG A 44 43.08 -53.27 -16.60
N GLY A 45 43.94 -54.02 -15.91
CA GLY A 45 43.55 -55.28 -15.26
C GLY A 45 42.50 -55.14 -14.14
N ARG A 46 42.29 -53.93 -13.58
CA ARG A 46 41.24 -53.66 -12.60
C ARG A 46 39.90 -53.28 -13.25
N LEU A 47 39.92 -52.82 -14.51
CA LEU A 47 38.71 -52.37 -15.24
C LEU A 47 38.14 -53.45 -16.17
N GLU A 48 38.92 -54.47 -16.52
CA GLU A 48 38.56 -55.47 -17.54
C GLU A 48 37.24 -56.20 -17.22
N ASN A 49 37.05 -56.60 -15.96
CA ASN A 49 35.84 -57.29 -15.48
C ASN A 49 34.93 -56.42 -14.57
N ALA A 50 35.24 -55.13 -14.42
CA ALA A 50 34.47 -54.23 -13.57
C ALA A 50 33.10 -53.89 -14.20
N ASP A 51 32.04 -54.01 -13.42
CA ASP A 51 30.71 -53.48 -13.75
C ASP A 51 30.62 -51.97 -13.45
N ALA A 52 29.43 -51.36 -13.62
CA ALA A 52 29.25 -49.92 -13.37
C ALA A 52 29.52 -49.55 -11.90
N ILE A 53 29.22 -50.42 -10.95
CA ILE A 53 29.42 -50.20 -9.52
C ILE A 53 30.91 -50.31 -9.17
N ASP A 54 31.57 -51.35 -9.68
CA ASP A 54 33.01 -51.58 -9.51
C ASP A 54 33.82 -50.43 -10.12
N THR A 55 33.45 -49.99 -11.33
CA THR A 55 34.11 -48.88 -12.05
C THR A 55 33.96 -47.58 -11.28
N LYS A 56 32.77 -47.28 -10.76
CA LYS A 56 32.54 -46.12 -9.89
C LYS A 56 33.34 -46.21 -8.58
N ASN A 57 33.44 -47.40 -7.98
CA ASN A 57 34.22 -47.56 -6.74
C ASN A 57 35.72 -47.35 -6.98
N LEU A 58 36.23 -47.78 -8.15
CA LEU A 58 37.59 -47.53 -8.58
C LEU A 58 37.85 -46.05 -8.86
N LEU A 59 36.92 -45.36 -9.54
CA LEU A 59 36.99 -43.91 -9.77
C LEU A 59 37.07 -43.13 -8.44
N MET A 60 36.20 -43.48 -7.48
CA MET A 60 36.16 -42.87 -6.16
C MET A 60 37.41 -43.15 -5.33
N ALA A 61 37.95 -44.38 -5.39
CA ALA A 61 39.14 -44.76 -4.64
C ALA A 61 40.42 -44.16 -5.22
N PHE A 62 40.47 -43.93 -6.54
CA PHE A 62 41.68 -43.47 -7.23
C PHE A 62 41.75 -41.95 -7.36
N TYR A 63 40.66 -41.29 -7.76
CA TYR A 63 40.64 -39.84 -7.98
C TYR A 63 40.06 -39.06 -6.79
N GLY A 64 39.22 -39.69 -5.96
CA GLY A 64 38.49 -39.01 -4.89
C GLY A 64 37.23 -38.30 -5.40
N GLY A 65 36.33 -37.94 -4.47
CA GLY A 65 34.95 -37.46 -4.71
C GLY A 65 34.72 -36.65 -5.99
N ASP A 66 34.89 -35.33 -5.94
CA ASP A 66 34.53 -34.46 -7.07
C ASP A 66 35.46 -34.63 -8.28
N ALA A 67 36.73 -34.97 -8.04
CA ALA A 67 37.68 -35.25 -9.10
C ALA A 67 37.30 -36.48 -9.95
N ALA A 68 36.61 -37.47 -9.36
CA ALA A 68 36.05 -38.60 -10.10
C ALA A 68 34.94 -38.19 -11.08
N VAL A 69 34.13 -37.18 -10.72
CA VAL A 69 33.08 -36.63 -11.59
C VAL A 69 33.70 -35.85 -12.74
N ASP A 70 34.71 -35.02 -12.47
CA ASP A 70 35.42 -34.26 -13.50
C ASP A 70 36.09 -35.19 -14.53
N VAL A 71 36.81 -36.21 -14.06
CA VAL A 71 37.42 -37.22 -14.94
C VAL A 71 36.37 -37.96 -15.78
N THR A 72 35.20 -38.26 -15.20
CA THR A 72 34.10 -38.92 -15.93
C THR A 72 33.56 -38.02 -17.04
N ILE A 73 33.37 -36.74 -16.75
CA ILE A 73 32.93 -35.73 -17.73
C ILE A 73 33.97 -35.57 -18.86
N ASP A 74 35.26 -35.53 -18.52
CA ASP A 74 36.33 -35.40 -19.52
C ASP A 74 36.42 -36.62 -20.43
N VAL A 75 36.28 -37.82 -19.88
CA VAL A 75 36.25 -39.05 -20.67
C VAL A 75 35.00 -39.09 -21.56
N PHE A 76 33.83 -38.65 -21.08
CA PHE A 76 32.63 -38.53 -21.92
C PHE A 76 32.84 -37.56 -23.09
N ASN A 77 33.49 -36.42 -22.84
CA ASN A 77 33.84 -35.47 -23.90
C ASN A 77 34.81 -36.07 -24.92
N GLN A 78 35.82 -36.83 -24.47
CA GLN A 78 36.78 -37.52 -25.36
C GLN A 78 36.12 -38.62 -26.21
N LEU A 79 35.08 -39.27 -25.70
CA LEU A 79 34.30 -40.27 -26.42
C LEU A 79 33.18 -39.68 -27.28
N SER A 80 33.10 -38.34 -27.39
CA SER A 80 32.03 -37.62 -28.08
C SER A 80 30.62 -37.86 -27.51
N LEU A 81 30.51 -38.32 -26.25
CA LEU A 81 29.27 -38.47 -25.49
C LEU A 81 28.83 -37.12 -24.90
N ARG A 82 28.62 -36.13 -25.78
CA ARG A 82 28.36 -34.74 -25.37
C ARG A 82 27.06 -34.60 -24.57
N GLU A 83 26.05 -35.40 -24.88
CA GLU A 83 24.77 -35.41 -24.16
C GLU A 83 24.92 -36.00 -22.75
N ALA A 84 25.65 -37.12 -22.60
CA ALA A 84 25.94 -37.69 -21.29
C ALA A 84 26.83 -36.78 -20.42
N ALA A 85 27.81 -36.09 -21.03
CA ALA A 85 28.64 -35.10 -20.35
C ALA A 85 27.83 -33.86 -19.93
N ALA A 86 26.93 -33.38 -20.78
CA ALA A 86 26.03 -32.28 -20.47
C ALA A 86 25.04 -32.67 -19.36
N ASN A 87 24.42 -33.85 -19.44
CA ASN A 87 23.52 -34.37 -18.42
C ASN A 87 24.23 -34.55 -17.07
N LEU A 88 25.47 -35.06 -17.05
CA LEU A 88 26.23 -35.20 -15.81
C LEU A 88 26.66 -33.84 -15.21
N ARG A 89 26.97 -32.84 -16.05
CA ARG A 89 27.20 -31.45 -15.61
C ARG A 89 25.93 -30.80 -15.08
N GLU A 90 24.83 -31.00 -15.80
CA GLU A 90 23.52 -30.50 -15.45
C GLU A 90 23.03 -31.14 -14.15
N GLU A 91 23.06 -32.47 -13.99
CA GLU A 91 22.70 -33.17 -12.75
C GLU A 91 23.58 -32.78 -11.54
N ARG A 92 24.83 -32.36 -11.80
CA ARG A 92 25.73 -31.79 -10.77
C ARG A 92 25.25 -30.42 -10.29
N GLU A 93 24.85 -29.52 -11.20
CA GLU A 93 24.54 -28.11 -10.94
C GLU A 93 23.03 -27.81 -10.71
N THR A 94 22.12 -28.60 -11.28
CA THR A 94 20.68 -28.31 -11.36
C THR A 94 19.85 -28.79 -10.19
N ASP A 95 20.27 -29.83 -9.48
CA ASP A 95 19.41 -30.39 -8.43
C ASP A 95 19.20 -29.40 -7.26
N TYR A 96 20.22 -28.62 -6.87
CA TYR A 96 20.07 -27.67 -5.77
C TYR A 96 19.40 -26.36 -6.20
N SER A 97 19.78 -25.78 -7.35
CA SER A 97 19.23 -24.50 -7.83
C SER A 97 17.75 -24.62 -8.17
N VAL A 98 17.32 -25.74 -8.77
CA VAL A 98 15.90 -26.03 -9.03
C VAL A 98 15.14 -26.24 -7.72
N LYS A 99 15.64 -27.07 -6.80
CA LYS A 99 15.05 -27.26 -5.45
C LYS A 99 14.94 -25.95 -4.67
N TYR A 100 15.94 -25.08 -4.80
CA TYR A 100 15.95 -23.77 -4.16
C TYR A 100 14.88 -22.86 -4.76
N ARG A 101 14.78 -22.77 -6.09
CA ARG A 101 13.73 -21.99 -6.77
C ARG A 101 12.33 -22.49 -6.40
N GLU A 102 12.10 -23.80 -6.40
CA GLU A 102 10.83 -24.38 -5.94
C GLU A 102 10.53 -24.04 -4.48
N HIS A 103 11.53 -24.08 -3.60
CA HIS A 103 11.38 -23.69 -2.20
C HIS A 103 10.99 -22.21 -2.06
N ILE A 104 11.69 -21.31 -2.75
CA ILE A 104 11.40 -19.86 -2.73
C ILE A 104 10.02 -19.57 -3.32
N GLN A 105 9.68 -20.19 -4.46
CA GLN A 105 8.38 -20.05 -5.07
C GLN A 105 7.28 -20.46 -4.10
N ASN A 106 7.41 -21.62 -3.43
CA ASN A 106 6.46 -22.08 -2.42
C ASN A 106 6.41 -21.18 -1.18
N LYS A 107 7.55 -20.68 -0.72
CA LYS A 107 7.67 -19.77 0.45
C LYS A 107 6.94 -18.45 0.23
N TYR A 108 7.04 -17.86 -0.96
CA TYR A 108 6.41 -16.57 -1.29
C TYR A 108 5.09 -16.69 -2.06
N ARG A 109 4.66 -17.89 -2.43
CA ARG A 109 3.37 -18.14 -3.10
C ARG A 109 2.19 -17.62 -2.30
N VAL A 110 2.28 -17.75 -0.98
CA VAL A 110 1.19 -17.50 -0.04
C VAL A 110 1.56 -16.34 0.87
N ILE A 111 0.61 -15.41 1.02
CA ILE A 111 0.69 -14.31 1.98
C ILE A 111 -0.43 -14.46 3.01
N LYS A 112 -0.12 -14.07 4.25
CA LYS A 112 -1.13 -13.88 5.29
C LYS A 112 -1.78 -12.53 5.07
N ASP A 113 -3.11 -12.52 4.97
CA ASP A 113 -3.86 -11.29 4.87
C ASP A 113 -3.91 -10.59 6.24
N LEU A 114 -3.93 -9.25 6.32
CA LEU A 114 -3.90 -8.54 7.61
C LEU A 114 -5.14 -8.85 8.49
N ASN A 115 -6.25 -9.20 7.85
CA ASN A 115 -7.50 -9.62 8.48
C ASN A 115 -7.75 -11.14 8.37
N SER A 116 -6.75 -11.93 7.95
CA SER A 116 -6.92 -13.39 7.86
C SER A 116 -7.16 -13.96 9.25
N ARG A 117 -8.16 -14.84 9.39
CA ARG A 117 -8.24 -15.70 10.57
C ARG A 117 -6.96 -16.53 10.66
N LEU A 118 -6.56 -16.95 11.86
CA LEU A 118 -5.45 -17.90 12.04
C LEU A 118 -5.60 -19.10 11.08
N GLY A 119 -4.78 -19.14 10.02
CA GLY A 119 -4.79 -20.21 9.00
C GLY A 119 -5.33 -19.83 7.63
N GLU A 120 -5.92 -18.63 7.44
CA GLU A 120 -6.35 -18.15 6.12
C GLU A 120 -5.18 -17.52 5.35
N ASN A 121 -4.97 -18.01 4.14
CA ASN A 121 -3.76 -17.79 3.36
C ASN A 121 -4.20 -17.48 1.92
N VAL A 122 -3.69 -16.39 1.34
CA VAL A 122 -4.07 -15.94 0.00
C VAL A 122 -2.87 -16.03 -0.94
N THR A 123 -3.10 -16.36 -2.21
CA THR A 123 -2.00 -16.40 -3.18
C THR A 123 -1.52 -15.00 -3.52
N LEU A 124 -0.20 -14.80 -3.58
CA LEU A 124 0.42 -13.50 -3.84
C LEU A 124 -0.09 -12.89 -5.16
N ASN A 125 -0.14 -13.69 -6.23
CA ASN A 125 -0.60 -13.22 -7.55
C ASN A 125 -2.07 -12.80 -7.59
N SER A 126 -2.92 -13.31 -6.68
CA SER A 126 -4.32 -12.87 -6.57
C SER A 126 -4.50 -11.54 -5.83
N ARG A 127 -3.42 -10.96 -5.31
CA ARG A 127 -3.44 -9.69 -4.55
C ARG A 127 -2.46 -8.67 -5.10
N TYR A 128 -1.36 -9.12 -5.68
CA TYR A 128 -0.37 -8.25 -6.27
C TYR A 128 -0.92 -7.63 -7.56
N THR A 129 -0.89 -6.31 -7.60
CA THR A 129 -1.17 -5.50 -8.78
C THR A 129 0.01 -4.58 -9.02
N LYS A 130 0.29 -4.31 -10.29
CA LYS A 130 1.43 -3.49 -10.68
C LYS A 130 1.36 -2.11 -10.02
N LEU A 131 2.50 -1.63 -9.54
CA LEU A 131 2.65 -0.30 -8.95
C LEU A 131 3.36 0.63 -9.92
N ILE A 132 3.02 1.91 -9.85
CA ILE A 132 3.76 2.96 -10.54
C ILE A 132 5.09 3.13 -9.81
N ILE A 133 6.18 2.90 -10.54
CA ILE A 133 7.54 3.13 -10.06
C ILE A 133 8.18 4.17 -10.97
N VAL A 134 8.76 5.20 -10.39
CA VAL A 134 9.42 6.29 -11.11
C VAL A 134 10.89 6.35 -10.76
N LYS A 135 11.76 6.58 -11.76
CA LYS A 135 13.18 6.80 -11.52
C LYS A 135 13.40 8.19 -10.95
N LYS A 136 14.22 8.31 -9.89
CA LYS A 136 14.70 9.58 -9.33
C LYS A 136 16.15 9.82 -9.78
N GLN A 137 16.41 10.97 -10.42
CA GLN A 137 17.77 11.44 -10.73
C GLN A 137 18.29 12.36 -9.61
N HIS A 138 19.62 12.40 -9.47
CA HIS A 138 20.31 13.21 -8.46
C HIS A 138 20.04 14.70 -8.63
N GLU A 139 19.80 15.38 -7.49
CA GLU A 139 19.67 16.82 -7.30
C GLU A 139 18.71 17.57 -8.23
N GLU A 140 17.40 17.42 -8.01
CA GLU A 140 16.45 18.55 -8.08
C GLU A 140 15.10 18.13 -7.49
N ILE A 141 14.74 18.79 -6.39
CA ILE A 141 13.40 18.73 -5.79
C ILE A 141 12.43 19.39 -6.78
N MET A 142 11.43 18.63 -7.23
CA MET A 142 10.11 19.08 -7.72
C MET A 142 9.82 19.41 -9.20
N THR A 143 10.73 19.37 -10.20
CA THR A 143 10.32 19.93 -11.54
C THR A 143 10.72 19.26 -12.87
N LYS A 144 11.39 18.11 -12.94
CA LYS A 144 11.63 17.43 -14.25
C LYS A 144 11.02 16.03 -14.35
N ARG A 145 10.50 15.73 -15.55
CA ARG A 145 9.72 14.54 -15.94
C ARG A 145 10.32 13.25 -15.39
N ALA A 146 9.71 12.70 -14.35
CA ALA A 146 10.07 11.39 -13.84
C ALA A 146 9.68 10.30 -14.84
N SER A 147 10.64 9.53 -15.34
CA SER A 147 10.38 8.41 -16.24
C SER A 147 9.88 7.20 -15.45
N SER A 148 8.75 6.62 -15.86
CA SER A 148 8.27 5.36 -15.29
C SER A 148 9.24 4.23 -15.60
N ILE A 149 9.58 3.42 -14.59
CA ILE A 149 10.43 2.24 -14.71
C ILE A 149 9.64 0.99 -14.33
N SER A 150 9.81 -0.09 -15.09
CA SER A 150 9.21 -1.39 -14.75
C SER A 150 10.16 -2.19 -13.86
N LEU A 151 9.62 -3.14 -13.08
CA LEU A 151 10.41 -4.00 -12.22
C LEU A 151 11.53 -4.73 -12.98
N GLY A 152 11.27 -5.29 -14.16
CA GLY A 152 12.31 -5.96 -14.96
C GLY A 152 13.43 -5.06 -15.47
N ASN A 153 13.24 -3.74 -15.45
CA ASN A 153 14.20 -2.76 -15.96
C ASN A 153 14.98 -2.06 -14.84
N LEU A 154 14.80 -2.42 -13.57
CA LEU A 154 15.48 -1.76 -12.44
C LEU A 154 17.01 -1.76 -12.59
N PHE A 155 17.57 -2.83 -13.15
CA PHE A 155 19.01 -2.99 -13.40
C PHE A 155 19.41 -2.79 -14.87
N LYS A 156 18.55 -2.20 -15.72
CA LYS A 156 18.91 -1.89 -17.12
C LYS A 156 20.00 -0.81 -17.16
N CYS A 157 20.94 -0.83 -18.11
CA CYS A 157 21.98 0.19 -18.23
C CYS A 157 21.39 1.61 -18.30
N ASP A 158 22.05 2.57 -17.66
CA ASP A 158 21.77 4.01 -17.80
C ASP A 158 22.19 4.53 -19.18
N GLU A 159 21.78 5.76 -19.49
CA GLU A 159 22.13 6.44 -20.77
C GLU A 159 23.66 6.54 -20.97
N ASP A 160 24.41 6.58 -19.86
CA ASP A 160 25.88 6.61 -19.83
C ASP A 160 26.54 5.21 -19.94
N GLY A 161 25.74 4.15 -20.16
CA GLY A 161 26.24 2.78 -20.34
C GLY A 161 26.58 2.02 -19.04
N GLN A 162 26.52 2.67 -17.87
CA GLN A 162 26.75 2.02 -16.58
C GLN A 162 25.53 1.19 -16.13
N THR A 163 25.80 0.01 -15.58
CA THR A 163 24.77 -0.84 -14.95
C THR A 163 24.79 -0.60 -13.44
N PRO A 164 23.69 -0.15 -12.82
CA PRO A 164 23.66 -0.03 -11.37
C PRO A 164 23.68 -1.43 -10.74
N GLN A 165 24.61 -1.65 -9.81
CA GLN A 165 24.63 -2.88 -8.99
C GLN A 165 23.69 -2.76 -7.79
N ILE A 166 23.37 -1.52 -7.37
CA ILE A 166 22.51 -1.25 -6.22
C ILE A 166 21.31 -0.41 -6.65
N VAL A 167 20.11 -0.91 -6.33
CA VAL A 167 18.83 -0.22 -6.57
C VAL A 167 18.16 0.05 -5.23
N VAL A 168 17.82 1.31 -4.98
CA VAL A 168 17.07 1.72 -3.78
C VAL A 168 15.62 2.02 -4.17
N LEU A 169 14.70 1.22 -3.64
CA LEU A 169 13.26 1.38 -3.77
C LEU A 169 12.69 2.20 -2.61
N LEU A 170 12.35 3.45 -2.90
CA LEU A 170 11.74 4.41 -1.99
C LEU A 170 10.23 4.30 -2.00
N GLY A 171 9.60 4.63 -0.87
CA GLY A 171 8.15 4.77 -0.84
C GLY A 171 7.59 5.08 0.54
N ALA A 172 6.42 5.69 0.57
CA ALA A 172 5.69 5.96 1.80
C ALA A 172 5.28 4.67 2.55
N ALA A 173 4.84 4.82 3.80
CA ALA A 173 4.28 3.70 4.56
C ALA A 173 3.04 3.11 3.84
N GLY A 174 2.88 1.79 3.87
CA GLY A 174 1.74 1.13 3.24
C GLY A 174 1.71 1.13 1.70
N ILE A 175 2.72 1.69 1.03
CA ILE A 175 2.74 1.79 -0.44
C ILE A 175 3.07 0.48 -1.17
N GLY A 176 3.41 -0.58 -0.44
CA GLY A 176 3.68 -1.90 -1.02
C GLY A 176 5.15 -2.22 -1.30
N LYS A 177 6.10 -1.57 -0.61
CA LYS A 177 7.55 -1.87 -0.69
C LYS A 177 7.86 -3.36 -0.44
N THR A 178 7.48 -3.89 0.72
CA THR A 178 7.64 -5.31 1.08
C THR A 178 6.90 -6.25 0.14
N MET A 179 5.69 -5.88 -0.30
CA MET A 179 4.94 -6.67 -1.28
C MET A 179 5.68 -6.74 -2.63
N THR A 180 6.34 -5.66 -3.03
CA THR A 180 7.17 -5.60 -4.23
C THR A 180 8.41 -6.47 -4.08
N ALA A 181 9.12 -6.40 -2.95
CA ALA A 181 10.27 -7.26 -2.65
C ALA A 181 9.90 -8.76 -2.71
N ARG A 182 8.78 -9.15 -2.09
CA ARG A 182 8.27 -10.52 -2.14
C ARG A 182 7.85 -10.95 -3.54
N LYS A 183 7.25 -10.06 -4.33
CA LYS A 183 6.89 -10.32 -5.72
C LYS A 183 8.12 -10.53 -6.59
N ILE A 184 9.19 -9.74 -6.41
CA ILE A 184 10.47 -9.95 -7.10
C ILE A 184 11.01 -11.36 -6.79
N MET A 185 11.02 -11.79 -5.52
CA MET A 185 11.46 -13.14 -5.15
C MET A 185 10.61 -14.24 -5.81
N PHE A 186 9.28 -14.08 -5.80
CA PHE A 186 8.36 -15.05 -6.40
C PHE A 186 8.52 -15.15 -7.92
N ASP A 187 8.62 -14.01 -8.61
CA ASP A 187 8.72 -13.95 -10.08
C ASP A 187 10.08 -14.42 -10.57
N TRP A 188 11.13 -14.13 -9.81
CA TRP A 188 12.45 -14.69 -10.06
C TRP A 188 12.45 -16.21 -9.94
N ALA A 189 11.85 -16.75 -8.88
CA ALA A 189 11.75 -18.20 -8.68
C ALA A 189 10.87 -18.88 -9.74
N ALA A 190 9.84 -18.19 -10.24
CA ALA A 190 9.01 -18.65 -11.36
C ALA A 190 9.70 -18.53 -12.74
N GLY A 191 10.85 -17.85 -12.81
CA GLY A 191 11.56 -17.59 -14.06
C GLY A 191 10.96 -16.47 -14.92
N GLU A 192 10.04 -15.68 -14.37
CA GLU A 192 9.40 -14.53 -15.03
C GLU A 192 10.28 -13.28 -14.98
N LEU A 193 11.12 -13.14 -13.94
CA LEU A 193 11.96 -11.97 -13.70
C LEU A 193 13.43 -12.38 -13.53
N TYR A 194 14.35 -11.70 -14.24
CA TYR A 194 15.81 -11.86 -14.08
C TYR A 194 16.38 -13.28 -14.27
N LYS A 195 15.63 -14.20 -14.90
CA LYS A 195 16.03 -15.62 -15.08
C LYS A 195 17.44 -15.80 -15.65
N GLU A 196 17.82 -14.98 -16.62
CA GLU A 196 19.12 -15.06 -17.31
C GLU A 196 20.23 -14.29 -16.59
N ARG A 197 19.86 -13.47 -15.59
CA ARG A 197 20.78 -12.58 -14.90
C ARG A 197 21.29 -13.15 -13.59
N PHE A 198 20.42 -13.78 -12.81
CA PHE A 198 20.73 -14.24 -11.46
C PHE A 198 20.42 -15.72 -11.26
N ASP A 199 21.42 -16.45 -10.75
CA ASP A 199 21.29 -17.87 -10.43
C ASP A 199 20.63 -18.06 -9.06
N TYR A 200 20.87 -17.13 -8.13
CA TYR A 200 20.29 -17.11 -6.79
C TYR A 200 19.82 -15.71 -6.38
N ALA A 201 18.69 -15.65 -5.67
CA ALA A 201 18.19 -14.43 -5.02
C ALA A 201 17.90 -14.70 -3.54
N PHE A 202 18.38 -13.82 -2.66
CA PHE A 202 18.26 -13.95 -1.21
C PHE A 202 17.46 -12.78 -0.62
N TYR A 203 16.51 -13.09 0.26
CA TYR A 203 15.69 -12.09 0.94
C TYR A 203 16.16 -11.89 2.38
N ILE A 204 16.43 -10.65 2.75
CA ILE A 204 16.88 -10.22 4.07
C ILE A 204 15.82 -9.27 4.64
N ASN A 205 15.12 -9.71 5.68
CA ASN A 205 14.15 -8.90 6.40
C ASN A 205 14.86 -8.16 7.54
N CYS A 206 14.99 -6.83 7.44
CA CYS A 206 15.66 -6.01 8.43
C CYS A 206 15.05 -6.15 9.83
N ARG A 207 13.71 -6.30 9.96
CA ARG A 207 13.08 -6.54 11.27
C ARG A 207 13.58 -7.81 11.92
N GLU A 208 13.71 -8.88 11.14
CA GLU A 208 14.16 -10.17 11.67
C GLU A 208 15.65 -10.17 12.04
N VAL A 209 16.46 -9.34 11.36
CA VAL A 209 17.87 -9.19 11.70
C VAL A 209 18.02 -8.56 13.09
N ASN A 210 17.18 -7.60 13.44
CA ASN A 210 17.22 -6.95 14.76
C ASN A 210 16.95 -7.89 15.95
N PHE A 211 16.20 -8.97 15.74
CA PHE A 211 15.91 -9.97 16.77
C PHE A 211 16.77 -11.24 16.62
N GLY A 212 17.69 -11.24 15.66
CA GLY A 212 18.62 -12.34 15.40
C GLY A 212 19.80 -12.37 16.38
N SER A 213 20.79 -13.21 16.07
CA SER A 213 22.06 -13.24 16.81
C SER A 213 22.83 -11.92 16.59
N GLU A 214 23.43 -11.37 17.65
CA GLU A 214 24.22 -10.12 17.59
C GLU A 214 25.39 -10.18 16.59
N GLN A 215 25.90 -11.39 16.34
CA GLN A 215 26.91 -11.67 15.32
C GLN A 215 26.39 -12.70 14.32
N GLY A 216 26.76 -12.53 13.06
CA GLY A 216 26.39 -13.45 11.98
C GLY A 216 27.24 -13.26 10.72
N ARG A 217 27.26 -14.29 9.89
CA ARG A 217 27.97 -14.33 8.61
C ARG A 217 27.02 -14.02 7.44
N ILE A 218 27.55 -13.59 6.30
CA ILE A 218 26.76 -13.53 5.06
C ILE A 218 26.28 -14.93 4.67
N ALA A 219 27.13 -15.94 4.87
CA ALA A 219 26.76 -17.35 4.72
C ALA A 219 25.51 -17.73 5.56
N ASP A 220 25.36 -17.20 6.78
CA ASP A 220 24.20 -17.49 7.65
C ASP A 220 22.91 -16.85 7.10
N LEU A 221 23.01 -15.65 6.52
CA LEU A 221 21.88 -14.97 5.85
C LEU A 221 21.42 -15.71 4.60
N ILE A 222 22.36 -16.26 3.83
CA ILE A 222 22.10 -17.14 2.68
C ILE A 222 21.41 -18.42 3.16
N LEU A 223 21.99 -19.11 4.16
CA LEU A 223 21.46 -20.35 4.72
C LEU A 223 20.04 -20.22 5.26
N LYS A 224 19.67 -19.06 5.83
CA LYS A 224 18.32 -18.79 6.33
C LYS A 224 17.26 -18.81 5.21
N ASN A 225 17.65 -18.56 3.97
CA ASN A 225 16.76 -18.64 2.80
C ASN A 225 16.72 -20.04 2.18
N CYS A 226 17.68 -20.90 2.50
CA CYS A 226 17.81 -22.24 1.96
C CYS A 226 16.84 -23.24 2.65
N PRO A 227 16.36 -24.26 1.93
CA PRO A 227 15.45 -25.26 2.49
C PRO A 227 16.09 -26.08 3.62
N ASN A 228 17.40 -26.35 3.53
CA ASN A 228 18.15 -27.21 4.43
C ASN A 228 19.47 -26.54 4.84
N LYS A 229 19.97 -26.85 6.05
CA LYS A 229 21.28 -26.37 6.56
C LYS A 229 22.50 -26.92 5.79
N ASN A 230 22.29 -27.88 4.89
CA ASN A 230 23.34 -28.49 4.06
C ASN A 230 23.45 -27.81 2.68
N ALA A 231 23.06 -26.55 2.56
CA ALA A 231 23.20 -25.81 1.31
C ALA A 231 24.69 -25.68 0.92
N PRO A 232 25.04 -25.78 -0.37
CA PRO A 232 26.41 -25.60 -0.83
C PRO A 232 26.76 -24.11 -0.90
N VAL A 233 26.86 -23.45 0.26
CA VAL A 233 27.09 -21.98 0.33
C VAL A 233 28.41 -21.59 -0.32
N GLU A 234 29.46 -22.39 -0.13
CA GLU A 234 30.76 -22.15 -0.75
C GLU A 234 30.67 -22.15 -2.28
N GLU A 235 29.86 -23.03 -2.88
CA GLU A 235 29.65 -23.09 -4.34
C GLU A 235 28.82 -21.90 -4.83
N ILE A 236 27.80 -21.49 -4.06
CA ILE A 236 26.97 -20.31 -4.37
C ILE A 236 27.81 -19.03 -4.42
N LEU A 237 28.80 -18.91 -3.52
CA LEU A 237 29.63 -17.71 -3.40
C LEU A 237 30.70 -17.59 -4.50
N ILE A 238 30.92 -18.63 -5.33
CA ILE A 238 31.95 -18.62 -6.40
C ILE A 238 31.64 -17.55 -7.47
N ASN A 239 30.36 -17.37 -7.83
CA ASN A 239 29.92 -16.45 -8.88
C ASN A 239 29.10 -15.29 -8.28
N PRO A 240 29.74 -14.31 -7.61
CA PRO A 240 29.06 -13.21 -6.94
C PRO A 240 28.19 -12.36 -7.89
N GLU A 241 28.57 -12.22 -9.16
CA GLU A 241 27.87 -11.47 -10.21
C GLU A 241 26.49 -12.03 -10.58
N LYS A 242 26.25 -13.30 -10.21
CA LYS A 242 24.97 -13.99 -10.40
C LYS A 242 24.08 -13.97 -9.16
N LEU A 243 24.47 -13.26 -8.11
CA LEU A 243 23.73 -13.19 -6.84
C LEU A 243 22.94 -11.89 -6.71
N LEU A 244 21.67 -12.02 -6.32
CA LEU A 244 20.80 -10.91 -5.96
C LEU A 244 20.46 -10.93 -4.46
N PHE A 245 20.66 -9.83 -3.76
CA PHE A 245 20.22 -9.65 -2.38
C PHE A 245 19.10 -8.60 -2.32
N ILE A 246 18.00 -8.94 -1.66
CA ILE A 246 16.89 -8.03 -1.41
C ILE A 246 16.84 -7.72 0.08
N ILE A 247 17.25 -6.51 0.44
CA ILE A 247 17.24 -5.97 1.80
C ILE A 247 15.94 -5.19 1.98
N ASP A 248 14.99 -5.77 2.69
CA ASP A 248 13.65 -5.21 2.87
C ASP A 248 13.51 -4.52 4.24
N GLY A 249 13.15 -3.24 4.21
CA GLY A 249 12.89 -2.43 5.40
C GLY A 249 14.14 -1.82 6.02
N PHE A 250 15.04 -1.21 5.24
CA PHE A 250 16.25 -0.58 5.78
C PHE A 250 15.93 0.47 6.88
N ASP A 251 14.80 1.17 6.76
CA ASP A 251 14.31 2.11 7.78
C ASP A 251 13.96 1.46 9.12
N GLU A 252 14.04 0.13 9.23
CA GLU A 252 13.64 -0.63 10.41
C GLU A 252 14.85 -1.20 11.16
N LEU A 253 16.08 -1.01 10.69
CA LEU A 253 17.30 -1.50 11.36
C LEU A 253 17.58 -0.75 12.69
N ARG A 254 18.08 -1.49 13.70
CA ARG A 254 18.47 -0.94 15.02
C ARG A 254 19.93 -0.49 15.12
N PHE A 255 20.64 -0.39 14.01
CA PHE A 255 22.05 -0.04 14.00
C PHE A 255 22.38 0.71 12.72
N SER A 256 23.48 1.49 12.77
CA SER A 256 23.93 2.28 11.63
C SER A 256 24.82 1.42 10.75
N LEU A 257 24.64 1.54 9.43
CA LEU A 257 25.59 0.97 8.47
C LEU A 257 26.76 1.92 8.19
N ASP A 258 26.76 3.13 8.77
CA ASP A 258 27.87 4.07 8.64
C ASP A 258 29.02 3.69 9.58
N GLN A 259 29.75 2.63 9.19
CA GLN A 259 30.90 2.11 9.92
C GLN A 259 32.19 2.58 9.25
N PRO A 260 33.29 2.76 10.00
CA PRO A 260 34.61 3.05 9.42
C PRO A 260 35.01 1.99 8.39
N GLU A 261 35.59 2.39 7.27
CA GLU A 261 36.00 1.45 6.20
C GLU A 261 36.97 0.38 6.72
N ASP A 262 37.83 0.75 7.67
CA ASP A 262 38.80 -0.15 8.31
C ASP A 262 38.17 -1.32 9.09
N ASN A 263 36.90 -1.20 9.48
CA ASN A 263 36.16 -2.23 10.23
C ASN A 263 35.36 -3.17 9.32
N LEU A 264 35.31 -2.90 8.01
CA LEU A 264 34.48 -3.67 7.09
C LEU A 264 35.11 -5.03 6.78
N CYS A 265 34.24 -6.02 6.60
CA CYS A 265 34.63 -7.38 6.31
C CYS A 265 34.86 -7.57 4.81
N SER A 266 35.84 -8.41 4.47
CA SER A 266 36.12 -8.84 3.09
C SER A 266 35.73 -10.31 2.81
N ASP A 267 35.59 -11.14 3.86
CA ASP A 267 35.27 -12.58 3.74
C ASP A 267 33.79 -12.85 4.09
N PRO A 268 32.98 -13.39 3.15
CA PRO A 268 31.57 -13.72 3.41
C PRO A 268 31.34 -14.78 4.50
N CYS A 269 32.38 -15.54 4.86
CA CYS A 269 32.37 -16.58 5.89
C CYS A 269 32.86 -16.09 7.27
N GLU A 270 33.35 -14.85 7.36
CA GLU A 270 33.83 -14.28 8.62
C GLU A 270 32.66 -13.91 9.54
N LYS A 271 32.80 -14.25 10.82
CA LYS A 271 31.76 -13.97 11.82
C LYS A 271 32.01 -12.58 12.41
N GLN A 272 31.13 -11.65 12.09
CA GLN A 272 31.19 -10.26 12.55
C GLN A 272 29.85 -9.82 13.16
N PRO A 273 29.81 -8.70 13.91
CA PRO A 273 28.57 -8.04 14.29
C PRO A 273 27.67 -7.82 13.08
N MET A 274 26.35 -8.01 13.24
CA MET A 274 25.41 -7.90 12.12
C MET A 274 25.42 -6.52 11.43
N GLU A 275 25.79 -5.46 12.15
CA GLU A 275 26.00 -4.12 11.59
C GLU A 275 27.14 -4.09 10.56
N ILE A 276 28.27 -4.71 10.89
CA ILE A 276 29.45 -4.78 10.03
C ILE A 276 29.16 -5.70 8.84
N THR A 277 28.54 -6.86 9.09
CA THR A 277 28.19 -7.83 8.04
C THR A 277 27.26 -7.22 6.98
N LEU A 278 26.21 -6.49 7.40
CA LEU A 278 25.31 -5.82 6.45
C LEU A 278 25.93 -4.58 5.82
N SER A 279 26.70 -3.78 6.57
CA SER A 279 27.40 -2.62 6.03
C SER A 279 28.37 -3.05 4.93
N SER A 280 29.13 -4.13 5.15
CA SER A 280 30.06 -4.70 4.18
C SER A 280 29.37 -5.12 2.88
N LEU A 281 28.19 -5.75 2.97
CA LEU A 281 27.41 -6.15 1.79
C LEU A 281 26.84 -4.94 1.02
N VAL A 282 26.36 -3.93 1.74
CA VAL A 282 25.75 -2.72 1.15
C VAL A 282 26.82 -1.83 0.52
N ARG A 283 27.97 -1.67 1.17
CA ARG A 283 29.15 -0.92 0.68
C ARG A 283 30.00 -1.70 -0.32
N LYS A 284 29.64 -2.94 -0.62
CA LYS A 284 30.34 -3.80 -1.59
C LYS A 284 31.80 -4.09 -1.22
N THR A 285 32.18 -4.09 0.06
CA THR A 285 33.51 -4.58 0.46
C THR A 285 33.62 -6.10 0.36
N VAL A 286 32.47 -6.77 0.45
CA VAL A 286 32.31 -8.23 0.29
C VAL A 286 31.27 -8.49 -0.80
N LEU A 287 31.51 -9.50 -1.64
CA LEU A 287 30.70 -9.81 -2.83
C LEU A 287 30.51 -8.59 -3.75
N LEU A 288 31.62 -7.94 -4.12
CA LEU A 288 31.70 -6.72 -4.94
C LEU A 288 30.78 -6.74 -6.17
N GLU A 289 30.77 -7.85 -6.92
CA GLU A 289 30.02 -7.94 -8.18
C GLU A 289 28.54 -8.31 -8.02
N SER A 290 28.08 -8.58 -6.79
CA SER A 290 26.68 -8.92 -6.53
C SER A 290 25.72 -7.77 -6.79
N TYR A 291 24.42 -8.07 -6.83
CA TYR A 291 23.37 -7.07 -7.03
C TYR A 291 22.54 -6.94 -5.76
N VAL A 292 22.14 -5.71 -5.41
CA VAL A 292 21.38 -5.43 -4.19
C VAL A 292 20.16 -4.57 -4.51
N ILE A 293 18.99 -4.96 -4.01
CA ILE A 293 17.80 -4.12 -3.93
C ILE A 293 17.55 -3.77 -2.47
N ILE A 294 17.46 -2.48 -2.15
CA ILE A 294 17.18 -2.00 -0.80
C ILE A 294 15.82 -1.31 -0.81
N THR A 295 14.88 -1.73 0.04
CA THR A 295 13.63 -0.99 0.23
C THR A 295 13.74 -0.09 1.45
N THR A 296 13.32 1.17 1.33
CA THR A 296 13.37 2.12 2.45
C THR A 296 12.38 3.27 2.31
N ARG A 297 12.21 4.05 3.38
CA ARG A 297 11.46 5.31 3.36
C ARG A 297 12.36 6.49 2.98
N PRO A 298 11.80 7.55 2.37
CA PRO A 298 12.57 8.77 2.08
C PRO A 298 13.28 9.37 3.30
N THR A 299 12.72 9.21 4.51
CA THR A 299 13.31 9.74 5.76
C THR A 299 14.63 9.06 6.16
N ALA A 300 14.85 7.80 5.76
CA ALA A 300 16.08 7.06 6.05
C ALA A 300 17.09 7.14 4.89
N LEU A 301 16.76 7.86 3.81
CA LEU A 301 17.57 7.93 2.60
C LEU A 301 18.91 8.63 2.82
N GLU A 302 18.95 9.71 3.62
CA GLU A 302 20.18 10.49 3.84
C GLU A 302 21.28 9.64 4.50
N LYS A 303 20.92 8.79 5.47
CA LYS A 303 21.85 7.85 6.10
C LYS A 303 22.35 6.78 5.12
N LEU A 304 21.45 6.32 4.26
CA LEU A 304 21.79 5.31 3.26
C LEU A 304 22.70 5.89 2.17
N ARG A 305 22.52 7.16 1.79
CA ARG A 305 23.35 7.87 0.80
C ARG A 305 24.82 7.95 1.21
N GLN A 306 25.08 8.12 2.50
CA GLN A 306 26.44 8.16 3.04
C GLN A 306 27.18 6.82 2.89
N CYS A 307 26.45 5.72 2.67
CA CYS A 307 27.01 4.36 2.60
C CYS A 307 27.04 3.79 1.18
N LEU A 308 26.68 4.55 0.14
CA LEU A 308 26.39 3.98 -1.17
C LEU A 308 27.06 4.75 -2.31
N GLU A 309 27.82 4.02 -3.13
CA GLU A 309 28.37 4.49 -4.41
C GLU A 309 27.64 3.83 -5.60
N CYS A 310 27.49 4.56 -6.72
CA CYS A 310 26.89 4.06 -7.98
C CYS A 310 25.49 3.41 -7.84
N THR A 311 24.52 4.16 -7.31
CA THR A 311 23.16 3.67 -7.05
C THR A 311 22.11 4.21 -8.01
N ARG A 312 21.07 3.40 -8.25
CA ARG A 312 19.83 3.87 -8.85
C ARG A 312 18.74 4.03 -7.80
N TYR A 313 18.11 5.20 -7.77
CA TYR A 313 16.94 5.46 -6.94
C TYR A 313 15.66 5.33 -7.76
N ALA A 314 14.70 4.59 -7.23
CA ALA A 314 13.36 4.45 -7.79
C ALA A 314 12.31 4.59 -6.68
N GLU A 315 11.26 5.36 -6.94
CA GLU A 315 10.19 5.62 -5.98
C GLU A 315 8.89 4.93 -6.39
N ILE A 316 8.32 4.17 -5.46
CA ILE A 316 7.02 3.54 -5.58
C ILE A 316 5.97 4.57 -5.18
N LEU A 317 5.11 4.94 -6.13
CA LEU A 317 4.08 5.96 -5.93
C LEU A 317 2.75 5.37 -5.46
N GLY A 318 2.32 4.23 -6.02
CA GLY A 318 1.01 3.63 -5.74
C GLY A 318 0.33 3.06 -6.99
N PHE A 319 -1.01 3.00 -6.98
CA PHE A 319 -1.83 2.52 -8.11
C PHE A 319 -2.31 3.66 -9.02
N SER A 320 -2.24 3.48 -10.35
CA SER A 320 -3.03 4.31 -11.27
C SER A 320 -4.52 3.94 -11.19
N ALA A 321 -5.37 4.71 -11.87
CA ALA A 321 -6.78 4.40 -11.98
C ALA A 321 -7.05 3.00 -12.59
N ALA A 322 -6.25 2.57 -13.56
CA ALA A 322 -6.40 1.25 -14.20
C ALA A 322 -5.97 0.11 -13.26
N GLU A 323 -4.87 0.29 -12.53
CA GLU A 323 -4.43 -0.72 -11.57
C GLU A 323 -5.34 -0.81 -10.34
N ARG A 324 -6.04 0.27 -9.96
CA ARG A 324 -7.11 0.19 -8.95
C ARG A 324 -8.22 -0.75 -9.41
N GLU A 325 -8.66 -0.65 -10.66
CA GLU A 325 -9.70 -1.54 -11.20
C GLU A 325 -9.22 -3.01 -11.21
N GLU A 326 -8.02 -3.26 -11.73
CA GLU A 326 -7.41 -4.59 -11.73
C GLU A 326 -7.30 -5.18 -10.32
N TYR A 327 -6.91 -4.37 -9.34
CA TYR A 327 -6.81 -4.77 -7.94
C TYR A 327 -8.16 -5.25 -7.41
N PHE A 328 -9.27 -4.54 -7.69
CA PHE A 328 -10.61 -4.96 -7.27
C PHE A 328 -10.99 -6.29 -7.93
N HIS A 329 -10.76 -6.46 -9.23
CA HIS A 329 -11.04 -7.73 -9.90
C HIS A 329 -10.26 -8.90 -9.28
N LYS A 330 -8.97 -8.73 -9.02
CA LYS A 330 -8.12 -9.74 -8.35
C LYS A 330 -8.56 -10.01 -6.91
N PHE A 331 -8.90 -8.97 -6.15
CA PHE A 331 -9.27 -9.10 -4.75
C PHE A 331 -10.54 -9.92 -4.54
N PHE A 332 -11.59 -9.61 -5.30
CA PHE A 332 -12.90 -10.23 -5.17
C PHE A 332 -13.00 -11.57 -5.91
N GLY A 333 -12.25 -11.76 -7.00
CA GLY A 333 -12.25 -12.98 -7.82
C GLY A 333 -13.53 -13.23 -8.62
N ASN A 334 -14.65 -12.63 -8.21
CA ASN A 334 -15.93 -12.63 -8.92
C ASN A 334 -16.11 -11.28 -9.63
N GLU A 335 -16.27 -11.33 -10.95
CA GLU A 335 -16.33 -10.15 -11.82
C GLU A 335 -17.50 -9.22 -11.50
N GLU A 336 -18.69 -9.77 -11.20
CA GLU A 336 -19.86 -8.98 -10.86
C GLU A 336 -19.68 -8.26 -9.52
N LYS A 337 -19.17 -8.98 -8.51
CA LYS A 337 -18.89 -8.40 -7.20
C LYS A 337 -17.81 -7.33 -7.28
N ALA A 338 -16.73 -7.60 -8.01
CA ALA A 338 -15.64 -6.66 -8.24
C ALA A 338 -16.14 -5.37 -8.91
N ARG A 339 -16.92 -5.48 -9.99
CA ARG A 339 -17.47 -4.33 -10.71
C ARG A 339 -18.42 -3.50 -9.83
N LYS A 340 -19.28 -4.16 -9.04
CA LYS A 340 -20.18 -3.47 -8.10
C LYS A 340 -19.38 -2.69 -7.05
N ALA A 341 -18.36 -3.32 -6.45
CA ALA A 341 -17.51 -2.69 -5.44
C ALA A 341 -16.65 -1.55 -6.02
N PHE A 342 -16.07 -1.75 -7.21
CA PHE A 342 -15.23 -0.75 -7.87
C PHE A 342 -16.04 0.47 -8.28
N ASN A 343 -17.23 0.29 -8.88
CA ASN A 343 -18.09 1.40 -9.23
C ASN A 343 -18.51 2.21 -8.00
N PHE A 344 -18.87 1.53 -6.90
CA PHE A 344 -19.18 2.20 -5.64
C PHE A 344 -18.01 3.08 -5.15
N VAL A 345 -16.78 2.58 -5.20
CA VAL A 345 -15.59 3.35 -4.78
C VAL A 345 -15.26 4.46 -5.78
N LYS A 346 -15.35 4.20 -7.09
CA LYS A 346 -15.10 5.18 -8.15
C LYS A 346 -16.07 6.37 -8.09
N GLU A 347 -17.30 6.13 -7.64
CA GLU A 347 -18.29 7.18 -7.42
C GLU A 347 -17.99 8.06 -6.19
N ASN A 348 -17.20 7.55 -5.24
CA ASN A 348 -16.76 8.28 -4.06
C ASN A 348 -15.30 8.72 -4.21
N GLU A 349 -15.07 9.97 -4.63
CA GLU A 349 -13.73 10.47 -4.95
C GLU A 349 -12.72 10.36 -3.79
N MET A 350 -13.16 10.57 -2.55
CA MET A 350 -12.29 10.41 -1.37
C MET A 350 -11.83 8.96 -1.21
N LEU A 351 -12.74 7.99 -1.29
CA LEU A 351 -12.38 6.56 -1.25
C LEU A 351 -11.51 6.17 -2.46
N PHE A 352 -11.85 6.67 -3.65
CA PHE A 352 -11.09 6.39 -4.87
C PHE A 352 -9.67 6.96 -4.80
N THR A 353 -9.49 8.17 -4.26
CA THR A 353 -8.20 8.82 -4.05
C THR A 353 -7.39 8.07 -3.00
N MET A 354 -8.00 7.65 -1.90
CA MET A 354 -7.36 6.78 -0.91
C MET A 354 -6.85 5.47 -1.52
N CYS A 355 -7.60 4.87 -2.44
CA CYS A 355 -7.19 3.65 -3.15
C CYS A 355 -5.92 3.83 -4.02
N PHE A 356 -5.39 5.03 -4.18
CA PHE A 356 -4.02 5.23 -4.68
C PHE A 356 -2.98 4.48 -3.83
N VAL A 357 -3.17 4.47 -2.51
CA VAL A 357 -2.31 3.78 -1.55
C VAL A 357 -2.80 2.32 -1.40
N PRO A 358 -1.98 1.31 -1.74
CA PRO A 358 -2.40 -0.09 -1.72
C PRO A 358 -2.98 -0.59 -0.39
N ILE A 359 -2.43 -0.20 0.75
CA ILE A 359 -2.98 -0.62 2.05
C ILE A 359 -4.39 -0.07 2.28
N ALA A 360 -4.68 1.16 1.85
CA ALA A 360 -6.02 1.74 1.95
C ALA A 360 -6.99 1.07 0.98
N CYS A 361 -6.55 0.79 -0.24
CA CYS A 361 -7.31 0.04 -1.24
C CYS A 361 -7.71 -1.35 -0.72
N TRP A 362 -6.77 -2.04 -0.07
CA TRP A 362 -7.01 -3.34 0.57
C TRP A 362 -8.05 -3.25 1.69
N ILE A 363 -7.97 -2.23 2.55
CA ILE A 363 -8.93 -2.02 3.65
C ILE A 363 -10.33 -1.84 3.09
N ILE A 364 -10.50 -0.95 2.11
CA ILE A 364 -11.79 -0.67 1.48
C ILE A 364 -12.37 -1.94 0.85
N CYS A 365 -11.57 -2.68 0.09
CA CYS A 365 -12.01 -3.94 -0.52
C CYS A 365 -12.46 -4.97 0.52
N THR A 366 -11.74 -5.07 1.64
CA THR A 366 -12.08 -6.01 2.72
C THR A 366 -13.43 -5.67 3.36
N VAL A 367 -13.66 -4.38 3.66
CA VAL A 367 -14.94 -3.91 4.22
C VAL A 367 -16.08 -4.21 3.27
N LEU A 368 -15.94 -3.82 2.00
CA LEU A 368 -16.99 -4.02 0.99
C LEU A 368 -17.30 -5.51 0.80
N LYS A 369 -16.27 -6.37 0.76
CA LYS A 369 -16.46 -7.82 0.66
C LYS A 369 -17.29 -8.38 1.81
N GLN A 370 -17.00 -7.99 3.05
CA GLN A 370 -17.75 -8.46 4.21
C GLN A 370 -19.21 -8.01 4.20
N GLN A 371 -19.49 -6.79 3.74
CA GLN A 371 -20.86 -6.29 3.61
C GLN A 371 -21.65 -7.09 2.56
N MET A 372 -21.03 -7.34 1.42
CA MET A 372 -21.66 -8.12 0.35
C MET A 372 -21.91 -9.57 0.79
N GLU A 373 -21.02 -10.15 1.59
CA GLU A 373 -21.21 -11.48 2.20
C GLU A 373 -22.31 -11.50 3.26
N ALA A 374 -22.51 -10.39 3.98
CA ALA A 374 -23.62 -10.22 4.91
C ALA A 374 -24.98 -9.98 4.22
N GLY A 375 -25.01 -9.91 2.88
CA GLY A 375 -26.22 -9.62 2.10
C GLY A 375 -26.67 -8.17 2.18
N GLU A 376 -25.81 -7.26 2.64
CA GLU A 376 -26.10 -5.83 2.74
C GLU A 376 -25.95 -5.13 1.38
N ASP A 377 -26.83 -4.17 1.07
CA ASP A 377 -26.68 -3.35 -0.14
C ASP A 377 -25.67 -2.21 0.11
N LEU A 378 -24.55 -2.24 -0.62
CA LEU A 378 -23.44 -1.28 -0.50
C LEU A 378 -23.89 0.19 -0.54
N ALA A 379 -24.87 0.51 -1.40
CA ALA A 379 -25.41 1.85 -1.55
C ALA A 379 -26.26 2.31 -0.34
N GLN A 380 -26.77 1.37 0.47
CA GLN A 380 -27.55 1.66 1.67
C GLN A 380 -26.70 1.67 2.93
N THR A 381 -25.73 0.75 3.08
CA THR A 381 -24.99 0.56 4.32
C THR A 381 -23.72 1.43 4.46
N SER A 382 -23.21 1.98 3.35
CA SER A 382 -21.93 2.73 3.32
C SER A 382 -22.00 4.08 2.60
N LYS A 383 -23.11 4.81 2.73
CA LYS A 383 -23.28 6.13 2.07
C LYS A 383 -22.19 7.16 2.42
N THR A 384 -21.62 7.06 3.62
CA THR A 384 -20.73 8.06 4.22
C THR A 384 -19.32 7.50 4.45
N ILE A 385 -18.31 8.37 4.45
CA ILE A 385 -16.92 7.95 4.71
C ILE A 385 -16.79 7.39 6.13
N THR A 386 -17.46 8.02 7.11
CA THR A 386 -17.47 7.53 8.50
C THR A 386 -18.04 6.13 8.60
N GLY A 387 -19.07 5.81 7.80
CA GLY A 387 -19.66 4.47 7.74
C GLY A 387 -18.64 3.39 7.38
N VAL A 388 -17.81 3.64 6.35
CA VAL A 388 -16.78 2.71 5.89
C VAL A 388 -15.74 2.44 6.99
N TYR A 389 -15.27 3.48 7.68
CA TYR A 389 -14.31 3.35 8.77
C TYR A 389 -14.87 2.61 9.97
N MET A 390 -16.14 2.86 10.30
CA MET A 390 -16.84 2.17 11.37
C MET A 390 -16.98 0.67 11.09
N LEU A 391 -17.29 0.30 9.85
CA LEU A 391 -17.36 -1.10 9.44
C LEU A 391 -15.99 -1.79 9.50
N TYR A 392 -14.93 -1.08 9.12
CA TYR A 392 -13.56 -1.57 9.31
C TYR A 392 -13.22 -1.83 10.77
N LEU A 393 -13.54 -0.87 11.65
CA LEU A 393 -13.36 -1.03 13.10
C LEU A 393 -14.10 -2.27 13.60
N PHE A 394 -15.35 -2.47 13.18
CA PHE A 394 -16.13 -3.66 13.56
C PHE A 394 -15.57 -4.96 12.99
N SER A 395 -15.04 -4.95 11.76
CA SER A 395 -14.40 -6.09 11.12
C SER A 395 -13.21 -6.61 11.92
N LEU A 396 -12.28 -5.70 12.23
CA LEU A 396 -11.06 -6.04 12.96
C LEU A 396 -11.37 -6.62 14.34
N LEU A 397 -12.37 -6.05 15.02
CA LEU A 397 -12.73 -6.47 16.37
C LEU A 397 -13.52 -7.78 16.41
N LYS A 398 -14.15 -8.20 15.29
CA LYS A 398 -14.77 -9.54 15.17
C LYS A 398 -13.74 -10.67 15.08
N GLY A 399 -12.54 -10.42 14.56
CA GLY A 399 -11.49 -11.44 14.39
C GLY A 399 -10.81 -11.90 15.69
N HIS A 400 -10.95 -11.13 16.78
CA HIS A 400 -10.23 -11.34 18.05
C HIS A 400 -11.16 -11.66 19.24
N SER A 401 -12.34 -12.23 18.99
CA SER A 401 -13.39 -12.46 19.99
C SER A 401 -13.06 -13.45 21.13
N SER A 402 -11.81 -13.91 21.24
CA SER A 402 -11.32 -14.77 22.33
C SER A 402 -10.92 -13.97 23.58
N ASN A 403 -10.60 -12.66 23.45
CA ASN A 403 -10.23 -11.80 24.57
C ASN A 403 -11.41 -10.94 25.01
N SER A 404 -11.56 -10.73 26.33
CA SER A 404 -12.77 -10.13 26.92
C SER A 404 -13.14 -8.78 26.27
N LYS A 405 -14.43 -8.58 25.98
CA LYS A 405 -14.98 -7.32 25.41
C LYS A 405 -14.55 -6.05 26.15
N LYS A 406 -14.20 -6.16 27.44
CA LYS A 406 -13.69 -5.06 28.27
C LYS A 406 -12.27 -4.62 27.88
N HIS A 407 -11.40 -5.58 27.53
CA HIS A 407 -10.02 -5.30 27.12
C HIS A 407 -9.98 -4.59 25.76
N THR A 408 -10.85 -5.00 24.83
CA THR A 408 -11.01 -4.35 23.53
C THR A 408 -11.46 -2.90 23.64
N ALA A 409 -12.40 -2.60 24.54
CA ALA A 409 -12.88 -1.24 24.76
C ALA A 409 -11.82 -0.34 25.43
N ALA A 410 -11.00 -0.87 26.34
CA ALA A 410 -9.89 -0.16 26.95
C ALA A 410 -8.79 0.18 25.92
N ASN A 411 -8.42 -0.78 25.07
CA ASN A 411 -7.43 -0.58 24.02
C ASN A 411 -7.90 0.44 22.97
N LEU A 412 -9.20 0.44 22.63
CA LEU A 412 -9.77 1.45 21.75
C LEU A 412 -9.69 2.86 22.34
N LYS A 413 -10.00 3.04 23.65
CA LYS A 413 -9.89 4.34 24.32
C LYS A 413 -8.44 4.85 24.32
N GLY A 414 -7.46 3.97 24.56
CA GLY A 414 -6.04 4.32 24.47
C GLY A 414 -5.61 4.77 23.08
N LEU A 415 -6.05 4.06 22.03
CA LEU A 415 -5.79 4.41 20.63
C LEU A 415 -6.42 5.76 20.25
N CYS A 416 -7.67 5.99 20.65
CA CYS A 416 -8.34 7.28 20.45
C CYS A 416 -7.59 8.43 21.14
N SER A 417 -7.14 8.21 22.37
CA SER A 417 -6.37 9.19 23.15
C SER A 417 -5.03 9.54 22.49
N LEU A 418 -4.28 8.53 22.05
CA LEU A 418 -3.03 8.70 21.32
C LEU A 418 -3.25 9.47 20.01
N ALA A 419 -4.29 9.09 19.26
CA ALA A 419 -4.64 9.74 18.00
C ALA A 419 -4.96 11.22 18.18
N ALA A 420 -5.78 11.57 19.19
CA ALA A 420 -6.15 12.94 19.50
C ALA A 420 -4.95 13.79 19.93
N ASP A 421 -4.07 13.28 20.80
CA ASP A 421 -2.83 13.99 21.19
C ASP A 421 -1.92 14.18 19.97
N GLY A 422 -1.84 13.16 19.10
CA GLY A 422 -1.13 13.23 17.82
C GLY A 422 -1.64 14.34 16.92
N ILE A 423 -2.95 14.39 16.66
CA ILE A 423 -3.55 15.44 15.83
C ILE A 423 -3.35 16.83 16.45
N TRP A 424 -3.54 16.95 17.77
CA TRP A 424 -3.37 18.22 18.50
C TRP A 424 -1.93 18.75 18.45
N ARG A 425 -0.94 17.85 18.56
CA ARG A 425 0.49 18.18 18.50
C ARG A 425 1.07 18.14 17.09
N GLN A 426 0.25 17.84 16.07
CA GLN A 426 0.71 17.57 14.70
C GLN A 426 1.80 16.49 14.62
N LYS A 427 1.68 15.49 15.49
CA LYS A 427 2.58 14.37 15.66
C LYS A 427 1.99 13.13 14.98
N ILE A 428 2.72 12.60 14.00
CA ILE A 428 2.34 11.40 13.21
C ILE A 428 3.12 10.16 13.69
N LEU A 429 4.27 10.39 14.35
CA LEU A 429 5.17 9.36 14.88
C LEU A 429 5.19 9.44 16.40
N PHE A 430 4.95 8.33 17.09
CA PHE A 430 4.81 8.23 18.54
C PHE A 430 5.91 7.35 19.13
N GLY A 431 6.66 7.79 20.12
CA GLY A 431 7.65 6.95 20.79
C GLY A 431 6.99 5.88 21.68
N GLU A 432 7.76 4.91 22.16
CA GLU A 432 7.28 3.88 23.09
C GLU A 432 6.73 4.47 24.40
N GLU A 433 7.36 5.54 24.88
CA GLU A 433 6.90 6.36 26.02
C GLU A 433 5.48 6.90 25.80
N ASP A 434 5.18 7.38 24.59
CA ASP A 434 3.85 7.88 24.25
C ASP A 434 2.82 6.75 24.28
N ILE A 435 3.15 5.58 23.72
CA ILE A 435 2.26 4.41 23.72
C ILE A 435 1.89 4.00 25.16
N LYS A 436 2.90 3.90 26.04
CA LYS A 436 2.71 3.56 27.46
C LYS A 436 1.89 4.62 28.19
N LYS A 437 2.15 5.91 27.92
CA LYS A 437 1.40 7.03 28.51
C LYS A 437 -0.10 6.97 28.20
N HIS A 438 -0.47 6.48 27.02
CA HIS A 438 -1.87 6.34 26.62
C HIS A 438 -2.49 4.98 27.03
N GLY A 439 -1.81 4.19 27.86
CA GLY A 439 -2.33 2.94 28.44
C GLY A 439 -2.41 1.77 27.45
N LEU A 440 -1.62 1.81 26.38
CA LEU A 440 -1.56 0.75 25.37
C LEU A 440 -0.36 -0.17 25.62
N HIS A 441 -0.56 -1.47 25.43
CA HIS A 441 0.53 -2.43 25.31
C HIS A 441 0.94 -2.62 23.84
N ILE A 442 2.25 -2.71 23.59
CA ILE A 442 2.84 -2.85 22.24
C ILE A 442 2.27 -4.08 21.51
N SER A 443 2.01 -5.16 22.26
CA SER A 443 1.43 -6.43 21.79
C SER A 443 -0.01 -6.33 21.28
N ASP A 444 -0.73 -5.24 21.59
CA ASP A 444 -2.15 -5.05 21.28
C ASP A 444 -2.41 -4.11 20.08
N SER A 445 -1.35 -3.67 19.41
CA SER A 445 -1.40 -2.55 18.46
C SER A 445 -1.86 -2.93 17.04
N LEU A 446 -3.07 -3.49 16.92
CA LEU A 446 -3.69 -3.84 15.62
C LEU A 446 -3.80 -2.68 14.62
N PHE A 447 -3.68 -1.44 15.09
CA PHE A 447 -3.86 -0.21 14.31
C PHE A 447 -2.59 0.64 14.15
N LEU A 448 -1.47 0.23 14.76
CA LEU A 448 -0.20 0.96 14.68
C LEU A 448 0.85 0.15 13.92
N ASN A 449 1.50 0.82 12.97
CA ASN A 449 2.74 0.37 12.35
C ASN A 449 3.91 0.78 13.24
N GLU A 450 4.72 -0.19 13.65
CA GLU A 450 6.03 0.07 14.24
C GLU A 450 7.01 0.51 13.14
N ASN A 451 7.72 1.61 13.41
CA ASN A 451 8.83 2.15 12.64
C ASN A 451 10.02 2.27 13.59
N MET A 452 11.24 2.19 13.08
CA MET A 452 12.42 2.39 13.92
C MET A 452 13.15 3.65 13.47
N PHE A 453 13.53 4.51 14.43
CA PHE A 453 14.32 5.69 14.17
C PHE A 453 15.58 5.62 15.03
N GLN A 454 16.73 5.65 14.37
CA GLN A 454 18.00 5.76 15.07
C GLN A 454 18.34 7.24 15.28
N LYS A 455 18.55 7.64 16.54
CA LYS A 455 19.00 8.97 16.94
C LYS A 455 20.34 8.78 17.66
N ASP A 456 21.44 9.09 16.99
CA ASP A 456 22.80 8.77 17.42
C ASP A 456 23.01 7.25 17.66
N ILE A 457 23.61 6.85 18.79
CA ILE A 457 23.94 5.45 19.14
C ILE A 457 22.68 4.68 19.61
N ASP A 458 21.62 5.38 20.02
CA ASP A 458 20.38 4.79 20.52
C ASP A 458 19.32 4.61 19.42
N CYS A 459 18.64 3.47 19.43
CA CYS A 459 17.50 3.21 18.55
C CYS A 459 16.18 3.38 19.28
N GLU A 460 15.37 4.31 18.79
CA GLU A 460 14.04 4.59 19.33
C GLU A 460 12.98 3.94 18.42
N CYS A 461 12.17 3.03 18.99
CA CYS A 461 10.98 2.52 18.31
C CYS A 461 9.92 3.64 18.29
N VAL A 462 9.46 4.02 17.09
CA VAL A 462 8.35 4.96 16.92
C VAL A 462 7.21 4.32 16.14
N TYR A 463 6.00 4.57 16.58
CA TYR A 463 4.77 3.99 16.06
C TYR A 463 4.03 5.03 15.21
N SER A 464 3.26 4.59 14.23
CA SER A 464 2.40 5.45 13.40
C SER A 464 1.11 4.72 13.06
N PHE A 465 0.02 5.42 12.84
CA PHE A 465 -1.19 4.79 12.31
C PHE A 465 -0.98 4.29 10.87
N ILE A 466 -1.79 3.33 10.44
CA ILE A 466 -1.71 2.72 9.08
C ILE A 466 -1.79 3.79 7.97
N HIS A 467 -2.61 4.81 8.19
CA HIS A 467 -2.74 6.00 7.36
C HIS A 467 -3.19 7.17 8.24
N LEU A 468 -2.86 8.42 7.85
CA LEU A 468 -3.24 9.62 8.63
C LEU A 468 -4.74 9.70 8.87
N SER A 469 -5.55 9.31 7.88
CA SER A 469 -7.01 9.27 8.02
C SER A 469 -7.51 8.34 9.14
N PHE A 470 -6.79 7.27 9.49
CA PHE A 470 -7.12 6.45 10.66
C PHE A 470 -6.82 7.20 11.96
N GLN A 471 -5.70 7.93 12.00
CA GLN A 471 -5.41 8.80 13.13
C GLN A 471 -6.50 9.87 13.29
N GLU A 472 -6.93 10.52 12.21
CA GLU A 472 -8.03 11.49 12.23
C GLU A 472 -9.37 10.85 12.66
N PHE A 473 -9.67 9.64 12.20
CA PHE A 473 -10.86 8.90 12.60
C PHE A 473 -10.85 8.55 14.10
N PHE A 474 -9.74 8.03 14.63
CA PHE A 474 -9.61 7.72 16.05
C PHE A 474 -9.57 8.98 16.93
N ALA A 475 -9.02 10.08 16.43
CA ALA A 475 -9.09 11.38 17.08
C ALA A 475 -10.54 11.89 17.16
N ALA A 476 -11.32 11.76 16.07
CA ALA A 476 -12.74 12.10 16.09
C ALA A 476 -13.52 11.24 17.11
N LEU A 477 -13.24 9.92 17.16
CA LEU A 477 -13.81 9.02 18.17
C LEU A 477 -13.48 9.47 19.60
N PHE A 478 -12.25 9.92 19.88
CA PHE A 478 -11.86 10.41 21.20
C PHE A 478 -12.77 11.51 21.72
N TYR A 479 -13.10 12.48 20.87
CA TYR A 479 -13.92 13.62 21.26
C TYR A 479 -15.37 13.26 21.56
N VAL A 480 -15.92 12.24 20.89
CA VAL A 480 -17.35 11.89 21.01
C VAL A 480 -17.63 10.77 22.02
N LEU A 481 -16.61 10.01 22.45
CA LEU A 481 -16.77 8.92 23.42
C LEU A 481 -17.10 9.44 24.83
N GLU A 482 -18.10 8.83 25.49
CA GLU A 482 -18.39 9.09 26.90
C GLU A 482 -17.27 8.55 27.79
N LYS A 483 -16.73 9.39 28.67
CA LYS A 483 -15.87 8.95 29.77
C LYS A 483 -16.73 8.24 30.82
N GLU A 484 -16.22 7.13 31.37
CA GLU A 484 -16.82 6.52 32.56
C GLU A 484 -16.67 7.50 33.73
N GLU A 485 -17.75 7.72 34.48
CA GLU A 485 -17.83 8.71 35.55
C GLU A 485 -16.81 8.42 36.66
N THR A 486 -15.62 9.01 36.53
CA THR A 486 -14.75 9.30 37.66
C THR A 486 -14.20 10.71 37.46
N THR A 487 -14.81 11.66 38.18
CA THR A 487 -14.52 13.10 38.30
C THR A 487 -15.21 14.04 37.29
N VAL A 488 -15.99 14.98 37.86
CA VAL A 488 -16.81 15.98 37.17
C VAL A 488 -15.94 17.03 36.43
N GLU A 489 -14.69 17.22 36.86
CA GLU A 489 -13.72 18.16 36.28
C GLU A 489 -13.25 17.76 34.86
N ASP A 490 -13.32 16.47 34.51
CA ASP A 490 -12.74 15.94 33.28
C ASP A 490 -13.64 16.07 32.04
N SER A 491 -14.93 16.34 32.26
CA SER A 491 -15.96 16.52 31.23
C SER A 491 -15.95 17.92 30.63
N VAL A 492 -15.65 18.94 31.45
CA VAL A 492 -15.47 20.34 31.04
C VAL A 492 -14.22 20.48 30.17
N THR A 493 -13.15 19.75 30.49
CA THR A 493 -11.90 19.74 29.72
C THR A 493 -12.09 19.18 28.31
N ALA A 494 -12.85 18.09 28.14
CA ALA A 494 -13.13 17.52 26.80
C ALA A 494 -14.02 18.43 25.94
N MET A 495 -15.05 19.06 26.51
CA MET A 495 -15.91 20.01 25.80
C MET A 495 -15.14 21.29 25.39
N ASN A 496 -14.27 21.77 26.27
CA ASN A 496 -13.35 22.86 25.96
C ASN A 496 -12.33 22.47 24.86
N ASN A 497 -12.01 21.19 24.71
CA ASN A 497 -11.10 20.71 23.66
C ASN A 497 -11.76 20.63 22.28
N VAL A 498 -13.05 20.30 22.18
CA VAL A 498 -13.77 20.32 20.89
C VAL A 498 -13.94 21.74 20.36
N LYS A 499 -14.32 22.69 21.22
CA LYS A 499 -14.39 24.12 20.84
C LYS A 499 -13.05 24.63 20.34
N LYS A 500 -11.97 24.32 21.06
CA LYS A 500 -10.61 24.65 20.63
C LYS A 500 -10.19 23.95 19.33
N LEU A 501 -10.59 22.68 19.10
CA LEU A 501 -10.35 21.97 17.85
C LEU A 501 -11.02 22.71 16.68
N LEU A 502 -12.29 23.09 16.85
CA LEU A 502 -13.08 23.81 15.86
C LEU A 502 -12.56 25.24 15.60
N GLU A 503 -12.08 25.93 16.64
CA GLU A 503 -11.40 27.23 16.53
C GLU A 503 -10.05 27.11 15.79
N ASN A 504 -9.25 26.09 16.10
CA ASN A 504 -7.98 25.81 15.42
C ASN A 504 -8.18 25.41 13.96
N TYR A 505 -9.29 24.74 13.63
CA TYR A 505 -9.71 24.51 12.26
C TYR A 505 -9.99 25.83 11.53
N GLY A 506 -10.78 26.74 12.15
CA GLY A 506 -11.09 28.05 11.57
C GLY A 506 -9.85 28.89 11.21
N LYS A 507 -8.73 28.67 11.94
CA LYS A 507 -7.45 29.36 11.74
C LYS A 507 -6.48 28.68 10.76
N SER A 508 -6.39 27.35 10.76
CA SER A 508 -5.40 26.58 9.96
C SER A 508 -5.95 26.00 8.65
N ARG A 509 -7.25 26.14 8.42
CA ARG A 509 -7.99 26.10 7.15
C ARG A 509 -7.83 24.92 6.18
N ASN A 510 -7.10 23.83 6.48
CA ASN A 510 -7.13 22.60 5.65
C ASN A 510 -6.74 21.28 6.35
N TYR A 511 -5.97 21.28 7.46
CA TYR A 511 -5.37 20.05 8.01
C TYR A 511 -6.32 19.13 8.81
N LEU A 512 -7.44 19.63 9.33
CA LEU A 512 -8.32 18.87 10.26
C LEU A 512 -9.71 18.54 9.68
N MET A 513 -9.96 18.84 8.41
CA MET A 513 -11.30 18.74 7.83
C MET A 513 -11.84 17.30 7.88
N LEU A 514 -11.02 16.30 7.60
CA LEU A 514 -11.46 14.91 7.65
C LEU A 514 -11.81 14.48 9.08
N THR A 515 -11.07 14.95 10.09
CA THR A 515 -11.43 14.78 11.51
C THR A 515 -12.82 15.38 11.80
N VAL A 516 -13.11 16.59 11.30
CA VAL A 516 -14.43 17.24 11.51
C VAL A 516 -15.54 16.48 10.78
N ARG A 517 -15.33 16.04 9.54
CA ARG A 517 -16.28 15.18 8.81
C ARG A 517 -16.60 13.91 9.60
N PHE A 518 -15.60 13.25 10.17
CA PHE A 518 -15.81 12.09 11.05
C PHE A 518 -16.59 12.43 12.31
N LEU A 519 -16.39 13.59 12.94
CA LEU A 519 -17.18 14.02 14.10
C LEU A 519 -18.67 14.08 13.75
N PHE A 520 -19.03 14.69 12.62
CA PHE A 520 -20.42 14.75 12.17
C PHE A 520 -20.99 13.34 11.91
N GLY A 521 -20.25 12.49 11.20
CA GLY A 521 -20.72 11.14 10.87
C GLY A 521 -20.86 10.22 12.08
N LEU A 522 -20.01 10.38 13.10
CA LEU A 522 -20.08 9.59 14.34
C LEU A 522 -21.29 9.96 15.21
N LEU A 523 -21.80 11.18 15.06
CA LEU A 523 -22.96 11.69 15.79
C LEU A 523 -24.31 11.32 15.15
N ASN A 524 -24.28 10.55 14.06
CA ASN A 524 -25.48 9.95 13.50
C ASN A 524 -26.11 8.92 14.47
N GLU A 525 -27.43 9.02 14.70
CA GLU A 525 -28.15 8.13 15.63
C GLU A 525 -27.95 6.62 15.40
N GLU A 526 -27.93 6.18 14.14
CA GLU A 526 -27.72 4.77 13.79
C GLU A 526 -26.30 4.33 14.17
N ARG A 527 -25.29 5.16 13.86
CA ARG A 527 -23.88 4.87 14.18
C ARG A 527 -23.61 4.87 15.68
N MET A 528 -24.22 5.78 16.43
CA MET A 528 -24.14 5.79 17.89
C MET A 528 -24.75 4.52 18.50
N LYS A 529 -25.90 4.06 17.96
CA LYS A 529 -26.54 2.81 18.38
C LYS A 529 -25.66 1.59 18.06
N ASP A 530 -25.03 1.58 16.90
CA ASP A 530 -24.11 0.53 16.48
C ASP A 530 -22.87 0.43 17.37
N MET A 531 -22.26 1.55 17.74
CA MET A 531 -21.14 1.61 18.69
C MET A 531 -21.50 1.03 20.05
N LYS A 532 -22.66 1.42 20.58
CA LYS A 532 -23.16 0.91 21.86
C LYS A 532 -23.43 -0.58 21.81
N LYS A 533 -24.00 -1.09 20.70
CA LYS A 533 -24.36 -2.51 20.55
C LYS A 533 -23.13 -3.40 20.31
N LYS A 534 -22.20 -2.97 19.45
CA LYS A 534 -21.09 -3.79 18.98
C LYS A 534 -19.85 -3.70 19.88
N LEU A 535 -19.57 -2.52 20.43
CA LEU A 535 -18.34 -2.24 21.19
C LEU A 535 -18.57 -1.88 22.66
N SER A 536 -19.83 -1.80 23.10
CA SER A 536 -20.21 -1.33 24.45
C SER A 536 -19.72 0.08 24.78
N CYS A 537 -19.29 0.85 23.78
CA CYS A 537 -18.88 2.24 23.91
C CYS A 537 -20.08 3.16 23.67
N LYS A 538 -20.32 4.11 24.56
CA LYS A 538 -21.37 5.14 24.37
C LYS A 538 -20.75 6.38 23.74
N ILE A 539 -21.45 6.92 22.74
CA ILE A 539 -21.13 8.20 22.12
C ILE A 539 -22.09 9.25 22.70
N SER A 540 -21.52 10.39 23.12
CA SER A 540 -22.24 11.51 23.71
C SER A 540 -22.78 12.44 22.61
N PRO A 541 -24.10 12.67 22.50
CA PRO A 541 -24.65 13.64 21.55
C PRO A 541 -24.49 15.09 22.01
N LYS A 542 -23.89 15.35 23.19
CA LYS A 542 -23.78 16.70 23.80
C LYS A 542 -23.02 17.71 22.95
N ILE A 543 -22.24 17.23 21.97
CA ILE A 543 -21.40 18.06 21.09
C ILE A 543 -22.21 18.61 19.89
N LYS A 544 -23.37 18.02 19.55
CA LYS A 544 -24.21 18.47 18.43
C LYS A 544 -24.54 19.98 18.47
N PRO A 545 -24.93 20.57 19.62
CA PRO A 545 -25.17 22.01 19.71
C PRO A 545 -23.92 22.86 19.45
N ASP A 546 -22.74 22.42 19.90
CA ASP A 546 -21.48 23.12 19.66
C ASP A 546 -21.08 23.07 18.17
N LEU A 547 -21.36 21.96 17.47
CA LEU A 547 -21.17 21.87 16.02
C LEU A 547 -22.13 22.79 15.26
N LEU A 548 -23.40 22.88 15.69
CA LEU A 548 -24.35 23.84 15.14
C LEU A 548 -23.86 25.28 15.37
N GLN A 549 -23.42 25.60 16.59
CA GLN A 549 -22.87 26.91 16.91
C GLN A 549 -21.62 27.22 16.09
N TRP A 550 -20.76 26.24 15.86
CA TRP A 550 -19.57 26.41 15.04
C TRP A 550 -19.90 26.70 13.58
N LEU A 551 -20.89 26.00 13.00
CA LEU A 551 -21.43 26.37 11.69
C LEU A 551 -21.93 27.83 11.72
N PHE A 552 -22.49 28.30 12.84
CA PHE A 552 -22.97 29.67 13.02
C PHE A 552 -21.91 30.76 13.22
N LEU A 553 -20.63 30.44 13.41
CA LEU A 553 -19.57 31.44 13.60
C LEU A 553 -19.22 32.12 12.26
N GLU A 554 -19.40 33.44 12.15
CA GLU A 554 -18.86 34.21 11.03
C GLU A 554 -17.34 34.35 11.16
N PRO A 555 -16.56 34.28 10.07
CA PRO A 555 -15.14 34.61 10.11
C PRO A 555 -14.99 36.07 10.53
N ASP A 556 -14.24 36.29 11.62
CA ASP A 556 -14.04 37.60 12.25
C ASP A 556 -13.66 38.69 11.25
N GLU A 557 -14.19 39.90 11.46
CA GLU A 557 -14.08 41.07 10.60
C GLU A 557 -12.65 41.59 10.47
N MET A 558 -11.78 40.94 9.68
CA MET A 558 -10.47 41.53 9.31
C MET A 558 -9.85 40.84 8.09
N SER A 559 -10.30 41.24 6.89
CA SER A 559 -9.43 41.59 5.75
C SER A 559 -10.24 41.71 4.46
N SER A 560 -10.00 42.80 3.76
CA SER A 560 -10.65 43.28 2.54
C SER A 560 -10.36 42.46 1.26
N PHE A 561 -10.08 41.16 1.38
CA PHE A 561 -9.93 40.24 0.23
C PHE A 561 -11.23 39.42 0.00
N LYS A 562 -12.38 40.11 -0.01
CA LYS A 562 -13.69 39.52 -0.29
C LYS A 562 -13.92 39.40 -1.80
N ARG A 563 -13.67 38.21 -2.35
CA ARG A 563 -14.56 37.55 -3.33
C ARG A 563 -14.15 36.11 -3.69
N ASN A 564 -12.88 35.74 -3.50
CA ASN A 564 -12.40 34.40 -3.90
C ASN A 564 -12.24 33.41 -2.74
N ALA A 565 -12.18 33.88 -1.49
CA ALA A 565 -12.02 33.01 -0.32
C ALA A 565 -13.35 32.47 0.25
N GLU A 566 -14.51 33.03 -0.10
CA GLU A 566 -15.82 32.54 0.37
C GLU A 566 -16.21 31.18 -0.27
N MET A 567 -15.52 30.74 -1.32
CA MET A 567 -15.96 29.63 -2.17
C MET A 567 -15.53 28.22 -1.69
N ILE A 568 -14.57 28.09 -0.75
CA ILE A 568 -14.05 26.79 -0.29
C ILE A 568 -14.71 26.31 1.02
N TYR A 569 -15.34 27.19 1.80
CA TYR A 569 -15.92 26.84 3.11
C TYR A 569 -17.26 26.09 3.02
N GLN A 570 -18.11 26.47 2.06
CA GLN A 570 -19.47 25.93 1.97
C GLN A 570 -19.48 24.45 1.58
N LEU A 571 -18.58 24.02 0.68
CA LEU A 571 -18.57 22.64 0.19
C LEU A 571 -18.20 21.64 1.28
N GLU A 572 -17.19 21.97 2.08
CA GLU A 572 -16.76 21.16 3.20
C GLU A 572 -17.81 21.06 4.32
N GLU A 573 -18.54 22.16 4.56
CA GLU A 573 -19.70 22.15 5.45
C GLU A 573 -20.81 21.24 4.91
N PHE A 574 -21.08 21.25 3.60
CA PHE A 574 -22.04 20.33 2.99
C PHE A 574 -21.61 18.87 3.11
N HIS A 575 -20.31 18.56 2.99
CA HIS A 575 -19.80 17.22 3.27
C HIS A 575 -19.98 16.82 4.73
N CYS A 576 -19.74 17.71 5.68
CA CYS A 576 -20.00 17.45 7.10
C CYS A 576 -21.50 17.20 7.38
N LEU A 577 -22.37 18.02 6.80
CA LEU A 577 -23.83 17.86 6.88
C LEU A 577 -24.30 16.58 6.19
N TYR A 578 -23.64 16.16 5.11
CA TYR A 578 -23.89 14.87 4.50
C TYR A 578 -23.46 13.74 5.43
N GLU A 579 -22.31 13.80 6.10
CA GLU A 579 -21.84 12.72 6.98
C GLU A 579 -22.82 12.41 8.13
N ILE A 580 -23.47 13.41 8.73
CA ILE A 580 -24.41 13.19 9.85
C ILE A 580 -25.71 12.48 9.42
N GLN A 581 -26.12 12.58 8.15
CA GLN A 581 -27.34 11.95 7.59
C GLN A 581 -28.63 12.18 8.41
N GLU A 582 -28.74 13.28 9.18
CA GLU A 582 -29.91 13.62 9.99
C GLU A 582 -30.65 14.84 9.43
N GLU A 583 -31.80 14.61 8.80
CA GLU A 583 -32.57 15.68 8.12
C GLU A 583 -32.95 16.86 9.02
N SER A 584 -33.33 16.60 10.28
CA SER A 584 -33.72 17.65 11.25
C SER A 584 -32.53 18.54 11.66
N PHE A 585 -31.35 17.95 11.81
CA PHE A 585 -30.11 18.68 12.11
C PHE A 585 -29.70 19.54 10.92
N VAL A 586 -29.72 18.97 9.72
CA VAL A 586 -29.37 19.66 8.47
C VAL A 586 -30.34 20.82 8.21
N GLN A 587 -31.64 20.61 8.41
CA GLN A 587 -32.65 21.68 8.36
C GLN A 587 -32.30 22.82 9.32
N SER A 588 -31.96 22.50 10.56
CA SER A 588 -31.61 23.50 11.57
C SER A 588 -30.34 24.28 11.21
N ALA A 589 -29.31 23.60 10.70
CA ALA A 589 -28.06 24.21 10.25
C ALA A 589 -28.26 25.12 9.03
N LEU A 590 -29.07 24.69 8.07
CA LEU A 590 -29.23 25.39 6.79
C LEU A 590 -30.32 26.47 6.78
N ASN A 591 -31.19 26.52 7.78
CA ASN A 591 -32.30 27.48 7.88
C ASN A 591 -31.85 28.97 7.86
N ARG A 592 -30.57 29.27 8.06
CA ARG A 592 -30.04 30.64 8.01
C ARG A 592 -29.72 31.13 6.60
N PHE A 593 -29.46 30.21 5.67
CA PHE A 593 -29.02 30.57 4.33
C PHE A 593 -30.24 30.89 3.48
N THR A 594 -30.28 32.10 2.93
CA THR A 594 -31.30 32.52 1.96
C THR A 594 -30.79 32.38 0.53
N GLU A 595 -29.47 32.55 0.32
CA GLU A 595 -28.77 32.46 -0.97
C GLU A 595 -27.50 31.60 -0.83
N LEU A 596 -27.11 30.92 -1.92
CA LEU A 596 -25.86 30.16 -2.02
C LEU A 596 -25.12 30.56 -3.31
N TYR A 597 -23.86 30.93 -3.17
CA TYR A 597 -23.00 31.31 -4.30
C TYR A 597 -21.85 30.31 -4.41
N LEU A 598 -21.92 29.43 -5.41
CA LEU A 598 -20.89 28.46 -5.73
C LEU A 598 -20.44 28.69 -7.18
N ALA A 599 -19.46 29.57 -7.37
CA ALA A 599 -18.85 29.84 -8.67
C ALA A 599 -17.46 29.20 -8.76
N GLU A 600 -16.99 28.95 -9.99
CA GLU A 600 -15.60 28.55 -10.26
C GLU A 600 -15.13 27.22 -9.62
N TYR A 601 -16.04 26.27 -9.32
CA TYR A 601 -15.70 24.98 -8.70
C TYR A 601 -15.95 23.77 -9.61
N ASN A 602 -14.95 22.91 -9.77
CA ASN A 602 -15.13 21.61 -10.42
C ASN A 602 -15.78 20.64 -9.44
N PHE A 603 -17.11 20.58 -9.44
CA PHE A 603 -17.84 19.66 -8.58
C PHE A 603 -17.59 18.20 -8.95
N THR A 604 -17.33 17.43 -7.92
CA THR A 604 -17.22 15.98 -7.97
C THR A 604 -18.61 15.36 -7.82
N LYS A 605 -18.76 14.07 -8.14
CA LYS A 605 -20.05 13.39 -7.94
C LYS A 605 -20.49 13.43 -6.47
N MET A 606 -19.54 13.32 -5.53
CA MET A 606 -19.83 13.40 -4.10
C MET A 606 -20.25 14.79 -3.66
N ASP A 607 -19.65 15.84 -4.24
CA ASP A 607 -20.08 17.22 -4.00
C ASP A 607 -21.54 17.39 -4.38
N LEU A 608 -21.93 16.89 -5.56
CA LEU A 608 -23.32 16.95 -6.02
C LEU A 608 -24.26 16.15 -5.13
N VAL A 609 -23.83 14.99 -4.62
CA VAL A 609 -24.63 14.16 -3.69
C VAL A 609 -24.81 14.86 -2.34
N ALA A 610 -23.74 15.43 -1.77
CA ALA A 610 -23.78 16.17 -0.52
C ALA A 610 -24.64 17.44 -0.66
N LEU A 611 -24.46 18.19 -1.74
CA LEU A 611 -25.25 19.37 -2.09
C LEU A 611 -26.73 19.01 -2.26
N SER A 612 -27.04 17.98 -3.05
CA SER A 612 -28.43 17.52 -3.28
C SER A 612 -29.13 17.17 -1.96
N PHE A 613 -28.46 16.39 -1.10
CA PHE A 613 -28.97 16.05 0.22
C PHE A 613 -29.23 17.29 1.09
N CYS A 614 -28.31 18.26 1.08
CA CYS A 614 -28.45 19.49 1.86
C CYS A 614 -29.55 20.41 1.31
N LEU A 615 -29.59 20.64 0.00
CA LEU A 615 -30.59 21.47 -0.68
C LEU A 615 -32.03 20.93 -0.53
N LYS A 616 -32.19 19.60 -0.57
CA LYS A 616 -33.46 18.93 -0.28
C LYS A 616 -33.98 19.30 1.11
N ASN A 617 -33.07 19.46 2.07
CA ASN A 617 -33.37 19.78 3.46
C ASN A 617 -33.41 21.29 3.77
N CYS A 618 -33.08 22.19 2.83
CA CYS A 618 -33.23 23.62 3.04
C CYS A 618 -34.69 24.09 2.92
N ARG A 619 -35.30 24.61 3.98
CA ARG A 619 -36.69 25.13 3.91
C ARG A 619 -36.80 26.61 3.56
N LYS A 620 -35.80 27.42 3.92
CA LYS A 620 -35.79 28.90 3.81
C LYS A 620 -34.95 29.46 2.65
N LEU A 621 -34.32 28.60 1.86
CA LEU A 621 -33.54 29.01 0.69
C LEU A 621 -34.54 29.46 -0.39
N GLU A 622 -34.88 30.75 -0.40
CA GLU A 622 -35.84 31.37 -1.32
C GLU A 622 -35.16 32.20 -2.43
N THR A 623 -33.83 32.26 -2.55
CA THR A 623 -33.24 33.21 -3.49
C THR A 623 -31.97 32.69 -4.20
N ASN A 624 -31.94 32.93 -5.51
CA ASN A 624 -30.79 32.89 -6.42
C ASN A 624 -29.66 31.90 -6.10
N LEU A 625 -29.83 30.62 -6.49
CA LEU A 625 -28.70 29.74 -6.75
C LEU A 625 -28.07 30.17 -8.09
N ASN A 626 -27.12 31.10 -8.11
CA ASN A 626 -26.35 31.42 -9.31
C ASN A 626 -25.05 30.61 -9.31
N PHE A 627 -24.99 29.52 -10.07
CA PHE A 627 -23.71 28.91 -10.41
C PHE A 627 -23.19 29.68 -11.64
N HIS A 628 -21.97 30.22 -11.57
CA HIS A 628 -21.26 30.76 -12.73
C HIS A 628 -19.96 29.99 -12.86
N LEU A 629 -19.84 29.21 -13.94
CA LEU A 629 -18.62 28.49 -14.28
C LEU A 629 -18.04 29.08 -15.57
N HIS A 630 -17.01 29.93 -15.46
CA HIS A 630 -16.17 30.25 -16.60
C HIS A 630 -15.13 29.12 -16.76
N ALA A 631 -15.33 28.26 -17.76
CA ALA A 631 -14.28 27.33 -18.16
C ALA A 631 -13.18 28.10 -18.90
N LEU A 632 -11.97 28.14 -18.33
CA LEU A 632 -10.77 28.57 -19.05
C LEU A 632 -10.32 27.44 -19.99
N HIS A 633 -10.71 27.54 -21.26
CA HIS A 633 -9.88 27.07 -22.37
C HIS A 633 -9.71 28.22 -23.37
N ALA A 634 -8.45 28.46 -23.72
CA ALA A 634 -7.96 29.62 -24.45
C ALA A 634 -8.68 29.90 -25.78
N LEU A 635 -9.03 31.18 -26.00
CA LEU A 635 -8.74 31.98 -27.21
C LEU A 635 -9.11 33.46 -26.90
N PRO A 636 -8.37 34.46 -27.43
CA PRO A 636 -8.73 35.86 -27.26
C PRO A 636 -9.84 36.22 -28.25
N LEU A 637 -10.74 37.13 -27.91
CA LEU A 637 -11.22 38.23 -28.78
C LEU A 637 -12.39 39.01 -28.13
N ARG A 638 -12.10 40.31 -27.91
CA ARG A 638 -12.91 41.51 -28.18
C ARG A 638 -14.17 41.83 -27.36
N HIS A 639 -14.04 42.95 -26.65
CA HIS A 639 -14.97 44.07 -26.50
C HIS A 639 -16.46 43.82 -26.76
N GLN A 640 -17.26 44.01 -25.70
CA GLN A 640 -18.35 44.99 -25.77
C GLN A 640 -18.70 45.56 -24.37
N ARG A 641 -18.79 46.89 -24.33
CA ARG A 641 -19.42 47.68 -23.25
C ARG A 641 -20.90 47.82 -23.57
N ASP A 642 -21.77 47.70 -22.58
CA ASP A 642 -22.92 48.59 -22.28
C ASP A 642 -23.64 47.99 -21.05
N ARG A 643 -23.69 48.71 -19.92
CA ARG A 643 -24.66 49.75 -19.49
C ARG A 643 -25.98 49.20 -18.95
N ASP A 644 -26.21 49.52 -17.67
CA ASP A 644 -27.46 49.81 -16.98
C ASP A 644 -28.71 48.99 -17.33
N ALA A 645 -29.17 48.18 -16.36
CA ALA A 645 -30.58 47.90 -16.18
C ALA A 645 -30.88 47.63 -14.69
N HIS A 646 -31.36 48.66 -13.99
CA HIS A 646 -32.23 48.52 -12.83
C HIS A 646 -33.44 47.66 -13.23
N PHE A 647 -33.67 46.51 -12.59
CA PHE A 647 -34.99 45.86 -12.56
C PHE A 647 -35.30 45.35 -11.15
N PRO A 648 -36.58 45.35 -10.77
CA PRO A 648 -37.07 45.53 -9.40
C PRO A 648 -37.03 44.23 -8.58
N PHE A 649 -37.09 44.40 -7.26
CA PHE A 649 -37.47 43.35 -6.30
C PHE A 649 -38.69 42.58 -6.83
N CYS A 650 -38.48 41.33 -7.23
CA CYS A 650 -39.55 40.37 -7.52
C CYS A 650 -39.29 39.12 -6.68
N LEU A 651 -40.29 38.70 -5.91
CA LEU A 651 -40.31 37.52 -5.04
C LEU A 651 -40.38 36.22 -5.89
N SER A 652 -39.35 35.96 -6.71
CA SER A 652 -39.25 34.76 -7.54
C SER A 652 -37.94 34.01 -7.26
N VAL A 653 -38.03 32.73 -6.88
CA VAL A 653 -36.87 31.88 -6.60
C VAL A 653 -36.26 31.37 -7.91
N SER A 654 -34.98 31.67 -8.16
CA SER A 654 -34.22 31.28 -9.36
C SER A 654 -33.04 30.36 -9.00
N CYS A 655 -32.80 29.30 -9.78
CA CYS A 655 -31.69 28.37 -9.65
C CYS A 655 -30.99 28.20 -11.01
N ARG A 656 -29.66 28.31 -11.08
CA ARG A 656 -28.88 28.22 -12.32
C ARG A 656 -27.73 27.25 -12.18
N LEU A 657 -27.93 26.01 -12.60
CA LEU A 657 -26.98 24.92 -12.67
C LEU A 657 -26.31 24.80 -14.04
N SER A 658 -26.10 25.90 -14.77
CA SER A 658 -25.51 25.82 -16.11
C SER A 658 -24.03 25.44 -16.06
N ASN A 659 -23.58 24.59 -16.99
CA ASN A 659 -22.21 24.07 -17.07
C ASN A 659 -21.72 23.38 -15.77
N CYS A 660 -22.59 22.65 -15.08
CA CYS A 660 -22.29 21.92 -13.84
C CYS A 660 -21.95 20.42 -14.06
N HIS A 661 -21.64 20.04 -15.30
CA HIS A 661 -21.39 18.64 -15.71
C HIS A 661 -22.49 17.65 -15.27
N LEU A 662 -23.74 18.12 -15.20
CA LEU A 662 -24.87 17.26 -14.85
C LEU A 662 -25.04 16.19 -15.93
N THR A 663 -25.21 14.95 -15.48
CA THR A 663 -25.44 13.79 -16.34
C THR A 663 -26.84 13.23 -16.15
N ALA A 664 -27.23 12.25 -16.95
CA ALA A 664 -28.53 11.57 -16.84
C ALA A 664 -28.91 11.13 -15.41
N VAL A 665 -27.91 10.80 -14.59
CA VAL A 665 -28.10 10.35 -13.20
C VAL A 665 -28.77 11.43 -12.34
N CYS A 666 -28.49 12.71 -12.61
CA CYS A 666 -29.04 13.84 -11.87
C CYS A 666 -30.53 14.12 -12.21
N GLY A 667 -31.07 13.51 -13.27
CA GLY A 667 -32.45 13.77 -13.71
C GLY A 667 -33.50 13.42 -12.65
N GLY A 668 -33.27 12.36 -11.86
CA GLY A 668 -34.16 11.97 -10.76
C GLY A 668 -34.16 12.96 -9.61
N ASP A 669 -32.98 13.48 -9.26
CA ASP A 669 -32.82 14.49 -8.20
C ASP A 669 -33.42 15.83 -8.61
N LEU A 670 -33.20 16.27 -9.86
CA LEU A 670 -33.84 17.47 -10.43
C LEU A 670 -35.36 17.33 -10.46
N SER A 671 -35.86 16.16 -10.81
CA SER A 671 -37.30 15.86 -10.76
C SER A 671 -37.85 15.96 -9.34
N SER A 672 -37.13 15.39 -8.36
CA SER A 672 -37.49 15.48 -6.94
C SER A 672 -37.49 16.94 -6.47
N LEU A 673 -36.49 17.75 -6.86
CA LEU A 673 -36.41 19.16 -6.54
C LEU A 673 -37.66 19.92 -7.02
N LEU A 674 -38.06 19.72 -8.28
CA LEU A 674 -39.25 20.35 -8.86
C LEU A 674 -40.56 19.94 -8.17
N SER A 675 -40.63 18.70 -7.67
CA SER A 675 -41.82 18.18 -6.97
C SER A 675 -41.91 18.62 -5.50
N THR A 676 -40.78 18.96 -4.88
CA THR A 676 -40.68 19.26 -3.45
C THR A 676 -40.53 20.74 -3.13
N LYS A 677 -40.11 21.56 -4.11
CA LYS A 677 -39.93 23.02 -3.95
C LYS A 677 -40.93 23.80 -4.81
N PRO A 678 -42.16 24.04 -4.32
CA PRO A 678 -43.16 24.84 -5.04
C PRO A 678 -42.81 26.33 -5.14
N THR A 679 -41.74 26.76 -4.47
CA THR A 679 -41.23 28.13 -4.54
C THR A 679 -40.33 28.36 -5.76
N LEU A 680 -39.77 27.32 -6.37
CA LEU A 680 -38.83 27.43 -7.50
C LEU A 680 -39.55 27.91 -8.78
N MET A 681 -39.22 29.12 -9.24
CA MET A 681 -39.83 29.78 -10.40
C MET A 681 -38.93 29.78 -11.64
N GLU A 682 -37.61 29.79 -11.47
CA GLU A 682 -36.65 29.75 -12.58
C GLU A 682 -35.59 28.67 -12.35
N LEU A 683 -35.29 27.88 -13.40
CA LEU A 683 -34.25 26.86 -13.42
C LEU A 683 -33.42 27.01 -14.70
N ASP A 684 -32.12 27.21 -14.61
CA ASP A 684 -31.19 27.21 -15.75
C ASP A 684 -30.31 25.97 -15.60
N ILE A 685 -30.32 25.09 -16.59
CA ILE A 685 -29.54 23.85 -16.65
C ILE A 685 -28.77 23.78 -17.97
N GLY A 686 -28.55 24.93 -18.63
CA GLY A 686 -27.84 25.03 -19.90
C GLY A 686 -26.42 24.45 -19.84
N GLU A 687 -25.88 24.05 -20.99
CA GLU A 687 -24.51 23.52 -21.11
C GLU A 687 -24.20 22.27 -20.23
N ASN A 688 -25.21 21.44 -19.93
CA ASN A 688 -25.04 20.14 -19.28
C ASN A 688 -25.30 18.96 -20.23
N ASN A 689 -24.82 17.76 -19.88
CA ASN A 689 -24.98 16.55 -20.70
C ASN A 689 -25.97 15.54 -20.07
N LEU A 690 -27.22 15.99 -19.85
CA LEU A 690 -28.27 15.19 -19.23
C LEU A 690 -28.67 13.95 -20.06
N GLY A 691 -28.48 14.00 -21.38
CA GLY A 691 -28.96 12.96 -22.30
C GLY A 691 -30.48 12.76 -22.25
N ASP A 692 -31.00 11.87 -23.10
CA ASP A 692 -32.45 11.67 -23.24
C ASP A 692 -33.09 11.17 -21.93
N SER A 693 -32.41 10.26 -21.22
CA SER A 693 -32.91 9.70 -19.97
C SER A 693 -32.98 10.72 -18.83
N GLY A 694 -31.99 11.62 -18.72
CA GLY A 694 -32.01 12.70 -17.74
C GLY A 694 -33.14 13.69 -18.00
N VAL A 695 -33.36 14.05 -19.27
CA VAL A 695 -34.46 14.94 -19.70
C VAL A 695 -35.82 14.29 -19.43
N GLN A 696 -35.95 12.98 -19.69
CA GLN A 696 -37.20 12.25 -19.45
C GLN A 696 -37.60 12.25 -17.96
N LEU A 697 -36.61 12.09 -17.07
CA LEU A 697 -36.82 12.20 -15.62
C LEU A 697 -37.19 13.64 -15.22
N LEU A 698 -36.47 14.64 -15.73
CA LEU A 698 -36.78 16.06 -15.49
C LEU A 698 -38.22 16.40 -15.90
N CYS A 699 -38.67 15.93 -17.06
CA CYS A 699 -40.06 16.08 -17.51
C CYS A 699 -41.07 15.46 -16.53
N GLY A 700 -40.71 14.38 -15.84
CA GLY A 700 -41.52 13.79 -14.77
C GLY A 700 -41.75 14.78 -13.62
N GLY A 701 -40.71 15.49 -13.19
CA GLY A 701 -40.79 16.51 -12.14
C GLY A 701 -41.54 17.76 -12.56
N LEU A 702 -41.39 18.20 -13.83
CA LEU A 702 -42.14 19.33 -14.38
C LEU A 702 -43.65 19.07 -14.47
N LYS A 703 -44.05 17.81 -14.68
CA LYS A 703 -45.47 17.39 -14.67
C LYS A 703 -46.07 17.32 -13.27
N HIS A 704 -45.26 17.44 -12.22
CA HIS A 704 -45.73 17.31 -10.85
C HIS A 704 -46.61 18.52 -10.47
N PRO A 705 -47.76 18.33 -9.78
CA PRO A 705 -48.70 19.43 -9.46
C PRO A 705 -48.10 20.55 -8.59
N HIS A 706 -47.07 20.22 -7.82
CA HIS A 706 -46.34 21.18 -6.98
C HIS A 706 -45.26 21.96 -7.74
N SER A 707 -44.93 21.58 -8.98
CA SER A 707 -44.00 22.37 -9.78
C SER A 707 -44.66 23.70 -10.16
N LYS A 708 -44.03 24.81 -9.79
CA LYS A 708 -44.45 26.18 -10.16
C LYS A 708 -43.44 26.86 -11.08
N LEU A 709 -42.57 26.07 -11.71
CA LEU A 709 -41.50 26.57 -12.56
C LEU A 709 -42.08 27.35 -13.75
N GLN A 710 -41.64 28.60 -13.92
CA GLN A 710 -42.08 29.50 -14.98
C GLN A 710 -41.04 29.66 -16.09
N LYS A 711 -39.74 29.58 -15.75
CA LYS A 711 -38.64 29.68 -16.72
C LYS A 711 -37.71 28.48 -16.57
N LEU A 712 -37.45 27.79 -17.68
CA LEU A 712 -36.44 26.74 -17.80
C LEU A 712 -35.46 27.16 -18.91
N ARG A 713 -34.16 27.16 -18.65
CA ARG A 713 -33.10 27.44 -19.64
C ARG A 713 -32.19 26.25 -19.84
#